data_AF-A0A1A8PYP3-F1
#
_entry.id   AF-A0A1A8PYP3-F1
#
_cell.length_a   1.000
_cell.length_b   1.000
_cell.length_c   1.000
_cell.angle_alpha   90.00
_cell.angle_beta   90.00
_cell.angle_gamma   90.00
#
_symmetry.space_group_name_H-M   'P 1'
#
loop_
_entity.id
_entity.type
_entity.pdbx_description
1 polymer ?
#
loop_
_entity_poly.entity_id
_entity_poly.type
_entity_poly.pdbx_seq_one_letter_code
_entity_poly.pdbx_strand_id
1 'polypeptide(L)'
;FYETGSHTVSLSQPPSLDTKSVSSLKLKQRDSPLVCDKEEGMFIEYSFVHEPKGSVDVMYLVLSRGAIVIQGRKQVQVEDKSVNQGEMSFKLTVSPDMAPNVQIVAYAVLPSKNVIAHSADFDTEKCFSNKVLLEISPSPAVPGEEAKMKLTAQPDSLCGVSAVDQSVLIKEPGNTLDADKIFNLLPVRKVTYTPYQILDPTECLHVRPKRYVVPYPDEENDAHTVFQNIGLKTATNLATKAPSCLKFMGRQYNLGLPGMVGVSYSRAYDMAVPEAMAVPQSASVGAFPPKNSEPILTVRTFFPETWIWDLVEIGASGTKDVPLTVPDTITTWETETFCLSPQGFGLAPREKLTVFQPFFLELTLPYSIIRGENFELKATVFNYLSSCIMVKISPAPSSDFTLTPLSGDQYTSCLCGNERKTLRWIMAPTALGVVNVTVTAEAIPSHASCDNEIVSVPERGRIDVVTRSLIVKAEGIEVTKTHNWLLCPKGNTLTEETEIQLPGNVIEGSAHATVSVLGDILGRALKNLDGLLQMPYGCGEQNMALLAPNIYILEYLQKTQQLTPAIKEKASNFLSSGYQRQLNYKDSTGAYSTFGSGPGNTWLTAFVLRSFHKAQSFIYIDETKMEDSKTWLIERQNITGCFVQSGKLFNNRMKGGVSDEVTLSAYITAALLETNSSINDPVVSRSLSCLREFTNDFSNTYTTALLAYVFTLVGDMETRAHLLQHLDSVAVKQGGFTYWSQTSSETSASLSVEISSYVLMAKLAFSQTAEDLGYASSIVRWLTTQQNYYGGFSSTQDTVVALQALALYSSAVFSPEGSSTVTVQSPSGQLVFDVNQENKLLYQEKLLQDVSGKNSLRVEGTTCASVQISVHYNIPPPPPVTSMRVEVKPEFDTSRKPKLTLKIMSLYNGNEISTNMVILDIALLSGFVPDPQSLENLKRSLLVDRVEHKDGHVVVYLEGLNKDVQINHSLELLQQIPVNNLKPAVIALYDYYQPSDRAEKEYTLTAEA
;
A
#
# COMPACT_ATOMS: atom_id res chain seq x y z
N PHE A 1 -54.79 35.60 74.65
CA PHE A 1 -55.31 36.85 74.07
C PHE A 1 -54.82 36.95 72.64
N TYR A 2 -55.64 36.53 71.68
CA TYR A 2 -55.41 36.84 70.27
C TYR A 2 -56.76 37.33 69.73
N GLU A 3 -56.82 38.58 69.31
CA GLU A 3 -57.99 39.18 68.68
C GLU A 3 -58.20 38.58 67.29
N THR A 4 -59.42 38.12 67.02
CA THR A 4 -59.84 37.70 65.69
C THR A 4 -60.13 38.92 64.82
N GLY A 5 -59.19 39.29 63.95
CA GLY A 5 -59.39 40.27 62.87
C GLY A 5 -59.35 39.59 61.50
N SER A 6 -60.28 39.94 60.60
CA SER A 6 -60.21 39.49 59.20
C SER A 6 -59.29 40.40 58.39
N HIS A 7 -58.23 39.85 57.82
CA HIS A 7 -57.38 40.55 56.86
C HIS A 7 -57.57 39.96 55.46
N THR A 8 -57.86 40.81 54.49
CA THR A 8 -57.92 40.43 53.07
C THR A 8 -56.51 40.50 52.49
N VAL A 9 -55.96 39.36 52.08
CA VAL A 9 -54.65 39.28 51.41
C VAL A 9 -54.91 39.19 49.90
N SER A 10 -54.47 40.18 49.13
CA SER A 10 -54.49 40.12 47.67
C SER A 10 -53.39 39.19 47.15
N LEU A 11 -53.71 38.39 46.14
CA LEU A 11 -52.75 37.56 45.40
C LEU A 11 -51.67 38.46 44.77
N SER A 12 -50.40 38.07 44.92
CA SER A 12 -49.27 38.73 44.28
C SER A 12 -49.47 38.74 42.77
N GLN A 13 -49.41 39.92 42.15
CA GLN A 13 -49.35 40.01 40.69
C GLN A 13 -48.09 39.29 40.19
N PRO A 14 -48.19 38.49 39.12
CA PRO A 14 -47.00 37.95 38.45
C PRO A 14 -46.14 39.12 37.95
N PRO A 15 -44.80 39.03 38.05
CA PRO A 15 -43.92 40.08 37.56
C PRO A 15 -44.14 40.28 36.05
N SER A 16 -44.31 41.53 35.63
CA SER A 16 -44.37 41.92 34.22
C SER A 16 -43.08 41.54 33.50
N LEU A 17 -43.18 41.17 32.22
CA LEU A 17 -42.04 40.86 31.32
C LEU A 17 -40.99 41.99 31.18
N ASP A 18 -41.28 43.20 31.65
CA ASP A 18 -40.40 44.38 31.50
C ASP A 18 -39.56 44.75 32.73
N THR A 19 -39.56 43.96 33.81
CA THR A 19 -38.68 44.18 34.98
C THR A 19 -37.63 43.08 35.08
N LYS A 20 -36.40 43.35 34.62
CA LYS A 20 -35.26 42.44 34.83
C LYS A 20 -35.08 42.18 36.33
N SER A 21 -35.20 40.91 36.72
CA SER A 21 -35.20 40.47 38.12
C SER A 21 -33.84 40.00 38.63
N VAL A 22 -32.87 39.73 37.74
CA VAL A 22 -31.55 39.15 38.08
C VAL A 22 -30.42 39.87 37.35
N SER A 23 -29.27 40.02 38.00
CA SER A 23 -28.03 40.53 37.39
C SER A 23 -27.44 39.53 36.38
N SER A 24 -27.00 39.98 35.22
CA SER A 24 -26.46 39.11 34.17
C SER A 24 -25.37 39.77 33.33
N LEU A 25 -24.52 38.91 32.72
CA LEU A 25 -23.58 39.26 31.66
C LEU A 25 -23.99 38.50 30.40
N LYS A 26 -23.87 39.13 29.24
CA LYS A 26 -24.13 38.49 27.95
C LYS A 26 -23.07 38.90 26.93
N LEU A 27 -22.48 37.91 26.26
CA LEU A 27 -21.55 38.11 25.15
C LEU A 27 -22.38 38.15 23.87
N LYS A 28 -22.15 39.15 23.01
CA LYS A 28 -22.80 39.18 21.70
C LYS A 28 -22.17 38.14 20.79
N GLN A 29 -22.96 37.15 20.38
CA GLN A 29 -22.57 36.18 19.34
C GLN A 29 -22.56 36.85 17.97
N ARG A 30 -21.81 36.25 17.05
CA ARG A 30 -21.64 36.72 15.67
C ARG A 30 -21.71 35.53 14.71
N ASP A 31 -22.39 35.70 13.59
CA ASP A 31 -22.61 34.63 12.60
C ASP A 31 -21.45 34.45 11.60
N SER A 32 -20.51 35.42 11.54
CA SER A 32 -19.34 35.35 10.65
C SER A 32 -18.07 35.01 11.43
N PRO A 33 -17.17 34.18 10.87
CA PRO A 33 -15.91 33.81 11.51
C PRO A 33 -14.98 35.03 11.65
N LEU A 34 -14.15 35.01 12.69
CA LEU A 34 -13.15 36.02 12.94
C LEU A 34 -11.97 35.88 11.98
N VAL A 35 -11.63 36.97 11.29
CA VAL A 35 -10.54 37.02 10.29
C VAL A 35 -9.19 37.09 11.02
N CYS A 36 -8.20 36.34 10.54
CA CYS A 36 -6.86 36.34 11.14
C CYS A 36 -6.10 37.65 10.87
N ASP A 37 -5.17 37.99 11.78
CA ASP A 37 -4.33 39.20 11.75
C ASP A 37 -5.10 40.54 11.78
N LYS A 38 -6.41 40.51 12.08
CA LYS A 38 -7.27 41.69 12.13
C LYS A 38 -7.76 41.95 13.56
N GLU A 39 -7.76 43.22 13.97
CA GLU A 39 -8.40 43.64 15.21
C GLU A 39 -9.93 43.65 15.04
N GLU A 40 -10.61 42.82 15.82
CA GLU A 40 -12.07 42.75 15.88
C GLU A 40 -12.57 43.20 17.26
N GLY A 41 -13.69 43.92 17.29
CA GLY A 41 -14.31 44.43 18.52
C GLY A 41 -15.29 43.41 19.09
N MET A 42 -15.04 42.97 20.33
CA MET A 42 -15.91 42.07 21.08
C MET A 42 -16.76 42.86 22.08
N PHE A 43 -18.05 42.54 22.18
CA PHE A 43 -19.02 43.28 23.00
C PHE A 43 -19.64 42.40 24.09
N ILE A 44 -19.66 42.92 25.32
CA ILE A 44 -20.25 42.31 26.50
C ILE A 44 -21.30 43.27 27.06
N GLU A 45 -22.56 42.85 27.05
CA GLU A 45 -23.67 43.54 27.69
C GLU A 45 -23.73 43.17 29.16
N TYR A 46 -23.90 44.17 30.03
CA TYR A 46 -24.06 43.95 31.47
C TYR A 46 -25.37 44.56 31.97
N SER A 47 -25.99 43.88 32.92
CA SER A 47 -27.18 44.33 33.63
C SER A 47 -27.03 44.00 35.10
N PHE A 48 -26.81 45.01 35.96
CA PHE A 48 -26.69 44.85 37.41
C PHE A 48 -27.97 45.35 38.09
N VAL A 49 -28.63 44.47 38.84
CA VAL A 49 -29.96 44.68 39.41
C VAL A 49 -29.84 44.80 40.93
N HIS A 50 -30.29 45.91 41.53
CA HIS A 50 -30.29 46.16 42.99
C HIS A 50 -28.92 46.02 43.70
N GLU A 51 -27.83 46.42 43.04
CA GLU A 51 -26.47 46.40 43.62
C GLU A 51 -26.13 47.74 44.30
N PRO A 52 -25.39 47.75 45.43
CA PRO A 52 -25.01 48.97 46.12
C PRO A 52 -23.99 49.77 45.30
N LYS A 53 -23.98 51.10 45.49
CA LYS A 53 -23.07 52.02 44.80
C LYS A 53 -21.61 51.62 45.00
N GLY A 54 -20.89 51.43 43.89
CA GLY A 54 -19.49 51.00 43.89
C GLY A 54 -18.93 50.80 42.48
N SER A 55 -17.74 50.23 42.38
CA SER A 55 -17.11 49.85 41.11
C SER A 55 -17.07 48.34 40.97
N VAL A 56 -17.50 47.81 39.83
CA VAL A 56 -17.46 46.38 39.49
C VAL A 56 -16.41 46.16 38.40
N ASP A 57 -15.47 45.25 38.66
CA ASP A 57 -14.51 44.81 37.66
C ASP A 57 -15.11 43.63 36.87
N VAL A 58 -15.36 43.85 35.58
CA VAL A 58 -15.73 42.79 34.63
C VAL A 58 -14.46 42.24 34.01
N MET A 59 -14.21 40.97 34.26
CA MET A 59 -13.06 40.20 33.77
C MET A 59 -13.46 39.44 32.51
N TYR A 60 -12.55 39.31 31.55
CA TYR A 60 -12.73 38.43 30.39
C TYR A 60 -11.49 37.56 30.16
N LEU A 61 -11.73 36.32 29.78
CA LEU A 61 -10.73 35.31 29.42
C LEU A 61 -11.01 34.83 28.00
N VAL A 62 -9.95 34.75 27.20
CA VAL A 62 -10.00 34.22 25.83
C VAL A 62 -9.21 32.92 25.81
N LEU A 63 -9.87 31.84 25.45
CA LEU A 63 -9.31 30.49 25.38
C LEU A 63 -9.19 30.05 23.92
N SER A 64 -8.11 29.34 23.60
CA SER A 64 -7.96 28.61 22.35
C SER A 64 -7.20 27.31 22.60
N ARG A 65 -7.58 26.24 21.90
CA ARG A 65 -6.99 24.90 22.01
C ARG A 65 -6.88 24.39 23.47
N GLY A 66 -7.81 24.81 24.33
CA GLY A 66 -7.87 24.44 25.75
C GLY A 66 -6.94 25.24 26.69
N ALA A 67 -6.26 26.28 26.21
CA ALA A 67 -5.43 27.16 27.03
C ALA A 67 -5.97 28.60 27.06
N ILE A 68 -5.75 29.32 28.15
CA ILE A 68 -6.06 30.75 28.26
C ILE A 68 -4.95 31.52 27.54
N VAL A 69 -5.30 32.25 26.48
CA VAL A 69 -4.36 33.00 25.64
C VAL A 69 -4.35 34.49 26.02
N ILE A 70 -5.51 35.06 26.34
CA ILE A 70 -5.64 36.48 26.73
C ILE A 70 -6.51 36.60 27.98
N GLN A 71 -6.13 37.50 28.87
CA GLN A 71 -6.95 37.91 30.02
C GLN A 71 -7.01 39.44 30.10
N GLY A 72 -8.14 39.98 30.51
CA GLY A 72 -8.29 41.42 30.72
C GLY A 72 -9.39 41.78 31.69
N ARG A 73 -9.43 43.07 32.05
CA ARG A 73 -10.40 43.63 32.98
C ARG A 73 -10.88 45.00 32.54
N LYS A 74 -12.14 45.32 32.83
CA LYS A 74 -12.72 46.65 32.61
C LYS A 74 -13.62 47.01 33.78
N GLN A 75 -13.41 48.21 34.32
CA GLN A 75 -14.16 48.68 35.48
C GLN A 75 -15.44 49.40 35.04
N VAL A 76 -16.55 49.05 35.68
CA VAL A 76 -17.87 49.64 35.47
C VAL A 76 -18.32 50.30 36.77
N GLN A 77 -18.75 51.56 36.69
CA GLN A 77 -19.29 52.28 37.84
C GLN A 77 -20.78 51.96 38.00
N VAL A 78 -21.18 51.58 39.21
CA VAL A 78 -22.57 51.24 39.56
C VAL A 78 -23.19 52.44 40.29
N GLU A 79 -24.20 53.05 39.68
CA GLU A 79 -24.97 54.13 40.27
C GLU A 79 -26.09 53.60 41.16
N ASP A 80 -26.59 54.42 42.08
CA ASP A 80 -27.67 54.07 43.01
C ASP A 80 -29.04 54.07 42.29
N LYS A 81 -29.22 53.09 41.39
CA LYS A 81 -30.39 52.88 40.53
C LYS A 81 -30.85 51.43 40.64
N SER A 82 -32.15 51.20 40.42
CA SER A 82 -32.75 49.85 40.48
C SER A 82 -32.11 48.88 39.49
N VAL A 83 -31.71 49.35 38.30
CA VAL A 83 -30.97 48.58 37.29
C VAL A 83 -29.92 49.45 36.62
N ASN A 84 -28.66 49.03 36.65
CA ASN A 84 -27.55 49.61 35.90
C ASN A 84 -27.30 48.76 34.65
N GLN A 85 -27.44 49.33 33.46
CA GLN A 85 -27.21 48.64 32.20
C GLN A 85 -26.19 49.39 31.36
N GLY A 86 -25.42 48.64 30.58
CA GLY A 86 -24.54 49.21 29.57
C GLY A 86 -23.85 48.11 28.77
N GLU A 87 -22.96 48.56 27.90
CA GLU A 87 -22.18 47.68 27.03
C GLU A 87 -20.71 48.04 27.20
N MET A 88 -19.87 47.01 27.33
CA MET A 88 -18.43 47.16 27.29
C MET A 88 -17.88 46.44 26.07
N SER A 89 -16.90 47.06 25.43
CA SER A 89 -16.14 46.42 24.36
C SER A 89 -14.67 46.26 24.72
N PHE A 90 -14.04 45.25 24.13
CA PHE A 90 -12.59 45.06 24.07
C PHE A 90 -12.17 44.65 22.66
N LYS A 91 -10.89 44.87 22.32
CA LYS A 91 -10.34 44.51 21.02
C LYS A 91 -9.63 43.17 21.12
N LEU A 92 -9.91 42.27 20.18
CA LEU A 92 -9.28 40.97 20.04
C LEU A 92 -8.54 40.92 18.70
N THR A 93 -7.25 40.60 18.72
CA THR A 93 -6.47 40.29 17.51
C THR A 93 -6.36 38.78 17.39
N VAL A 94 -6.94 38.19 16.33
CA VAL A 94 -6.90 36.74 16.12
C VAL A 94 -5.58 36.37 15.45
N SER A 95 -4.78 35.57 16.14
CA SER A 95 -3.54 35.01 15.59
C SER A 95 -3.78 33.61 15.01
N PRO A 96 -2.95 33.12 14.07
CA PRO A 96 -3.08 31.76 13.52
C PRO A 96 -3.05 30.63 14.56
N ASP A 97 -2.37 30.85 15.69
CA ASP A 97 -2.34 29.89 16.80
C ASP A 97 -3.70 29.75 17.52
N MET A 98 -4.60 30.73 17.34
CA MET A 98 -5.94 30.70 17.90
C MET A 98 -6.95 29.91 17.03
N ALA A 99 -6.58 29.55 15.80
CA ALA A 99 -7.44 28.78 14.89
C ALA A 99 -7.56 27.30 15.32
N PRO A 100 -8.72 26.65 15.12
CA PRO A 100 -9.89 27.13 14.37
C PRO A 100 -10.99 27.77 15.22
N ASN A 101 -10.92 27.71 16.55
CA ASN A 101 -11.99 28.14 17.46
C ASN A 101 -11.43 28.93 18.65
N VAL A 102 -12.16 29.96 19.05
CA VAL A 102 -11.87 30.78 20.24
C VAL A 102 -13.08 30.78 21.17
N GLN A 103 -12.87 30.47 22.45
CA GLN A 103 -13.92 30.50 23.47
C GLN A 103 -13.68 31.71 24.39
N ILE A 104 -14.67 32.57 24.57
CA ILE A 104 -14.55 33.78 25.39
C ILE A 104 -15.47 33.66 26.58
N VAL A 105 -14.94 33.98 27.76
CA VAL A 105 -15.67 33.90 29.02
C VAL A 105 -15.56 35.22 29.74
N ALA A 106 -16.69 35.84 30.03
CA ALA A 106 -16.78 37.07 30.80
C ALA A 106 -17.37 36.77 32.18
N TYR A 107 -16.77 37.29 33.24
CA TYR A 107 -17.29 37.14 34.60
C TYR A 107 -17.08 38.40 35.44
N ALA A 108 -17.93 38.61 36.43
CA ALA A 108 -17.83 39.72 37.36
C ALA A 108 -18.19 39.29 38.78
N VAL A 109 -17.50 39.87 39.76
CA VAL A 109 -17.83 39.74 41.18
C VAL A 109 -18.57 40.99 41.60
N LEU A 110 -19.85 40.84 41.91
CA LEU A 110 -20.70 41.96 42.32
C LEU A 110 -20.43 42.36 43.77
N PRO A 111 -20.74 43.59 44.19
CA PRO A 111 -20.60 44.03 45.58
C PRO A 111 -21.44 43.19 46.56
N SER A 112 -22.56 42.62 46.09
CA SER A 112 -23.37 41.62 46.79
C SER A 112 -22.67 40.27 47.05
N LYS A 113 -21.42 40.11 46.58
CA LYS A 113 -20.62 38.88 46.61
C LYS A 113 -21.15 37.75 45.71
N ASN A 114 -22.10 38.05 44.83
CA ASN A 114 -22.54 37.14 43.79
C ASN A 114 -21.57 37.17 42.61
N VAL A 115 -21.31 36.00 42.03
CA VAL A 115 -20.51 35.86 40.81
C VAL A 115 -21.44 35.57 39.65
N ILE A 116 -21.33 36.38 38.61
CA ILE A 116 -22.04 36.18 37.34
C ILE A 116 -21.02 35.90 36.25
N ALA A 117 -21.31 34.96 35.37
CA ALA A 117 -20.44 34.60 34.25
C ALA A 117 -21.26 34.24 33.02
N HIS A 118 -20.67 34.39 31.85
CA HIS A 118 -21.23 33.94 30.59
C HIS A 118 -20.11 33.60 29.60
N SER A 119 -20.33 32.60 28.75
CA SER A 119 -19.37 32.12 27.76
C SER A 119 -19.99 32.08 26.36
N ALA A 120 -19.18 32.33 25.33
CA ALA A 120 -19.56 32.17 23.93
C ALA A 120 -18.38 31.66 23.10
N ASP A 121 -18.69 30.81 22.12
CA ASP A 121 -17.73 30.28 21.14
C ASP A 121 -17.74 31.15 19.88
N PHE A 122 -16.56 31.38 19.30
CA PHE A 122 -16.35 32.13 18.06
C PHE A 122 -15.47 31.33 17.11
N ASP A 123 -16.01 31.03 15.93
CA ASP A 123 -15.23 30.43 14.84
C ASP A 123 -14.23 31.44 14.28
N THR A 124 -13.06 30.95 13.89
CA THR A 124 -12.01 31.75 13.24
C THR A 124 -11.76 31.26 11.82
N GLU A 125 -11.22 32.14 10.99
CA GLU A 125 -10.69 31.76 9.69
C GLU A 125 -9.56 30.73 9.87
N LYS A 126 -9.54 29.71 9.01
CA LYS A 126 -8.53 28.63 9.01
C LYS A 126 -7.24 29.11 8.37
N CYS A 127 -6.54 29.99 9.08
CA CYS A 127 -5.29 30.57 8.64
C CYS A 127 -4.07 29.86 9.21
N PHE A 128 -2.95 29.92 8.50
CA PHE A 128 -1.69 29.28 8.89
C PHE A 128 -0.62 30.33 9.21
N SER A 129 0.30 30.00 10.12
CA SER A 129 1.38 30.91 10.54
C SER A 129 2.33 31.23 9.40
N ASN A 130 2.64 30.24 8.55
CA ASN A 130 3.44 30.43 7.35
C ASN A 130 2.52 30.69 6.14
N LYS A 131 2.63 31.88 5.53
CA LYS A 131 1.84 32.26 4.34
C LYS A 131 2.56 31.76 3.10
N VAL A 132 2.02 30.71 2.49
CA VAL A 132 2.58 30.05 1.32
C VAL A 132 1.76 30.37 0.08
N LEU A 133 2.42 30.76 -0.99
CA LEU A 133 1.82 30.99 -2.31
C LEU A 133 2.66 30.31 -3.38
N LEU A 134 1.98 29.65 -4.31
CA LEU A 134 2.58 29.01 -5.47
C LEU A 134 1.92 29.58 -6.72
N GLU A 135 2.73 30.06 -7.66
CA GLU A 135 2.28 30.56 -8.96
C GLU A 135 3.08 29.86 -10.07
N ILE A 136 2.41 29.44 -11.14
CA ILE A 136 3.07 28.86 -12.32
C ILE A 136 2.87 29.79 -13.50
N SER A 137 3.96 30.12 -14.18
CA SER A 137 3.95 30.99 -15.36
C SER A 137 4.76 30.38 -16.51
N PRO A 138 4.23 30.35 -17.75
CA PRO A 138 2.89 30.81 -18.17
C PRO A 138 1.75 29.82 -17.81
N SER A 139 0.53 30.34 -17.68
CA SER A 139 -0.72 29.55 -17.60
C SER A 139 -1.77 30.26 -18.47
N PRO A 140 -2.33 29.62 -19.53
CA PRO A 140 -2.09 28.25 -19.98
C PRO A 140 -0.73 28.05 -20.65
N ALA A 141 -0.25 26.79 -20.67
CA ALA A 141 1.02 26.39 -21.30
C ALA A 141 0.81 25.32 -22.39
N VAL A 142 1.79 25.17 -23.29
CA VAL A 142 1.81 24.05 -24.26
C VAL A 142 2.70 22.91 -23.78
N PRO A 143 2.44 21.66 -24.21
CA PRO A 143 3.34 20.51 -24.01
C PRO A 143 4.82 20.84 -24.26
N GLY A 144 5.72 20.47 -23.35
CA GLY A 144 7.17 20.68 -23.52
C GLY A 144 7.66 22.13 -23.39
N GLU A 145 6.80 23.11 -23.09
CA GLU A 145 7.20 24.51 -22.82
C GLU A 145 7.96 24.60 -21.49
N GLU A 146 8.99 25.48 -21.42
CA GLU A 146 9.62 25.81 -20.15
C GLU A 146 8.70 26.73 -19.34
N ALA A 147 8.32 26.28 -18.15
CA ALA A 147 7.53 27.02 -17.17
C ALA A 147 8.38 27.37 -15.95
N LYS A 148 7.98 28.43 -15.25
CA LYS A 148 8.59 28.85 -13.98
C LYS A 148 7.55 28.72 -12.89
N MET A 149 7.86 27.89 -11.90
CA MET A 149 7.09 27.81 -10.65
C MET A 149 7.74 28.73 -9.62
N LYS A 150 7.01 29.76 -9.24
CA LYS A 150 7.41 30.72 -8.22
C LYS A 150 6.78 30.34 -6.90
N LEU A 151 7.61 29.99 -5.93
CA LEU A 151 7.19 29.60 -4.59
C LEU A 151 7.56 30.70 -3.60
N THR A 152 6.57 31.22 -2.88
CA THR A 152 6.73 32.27 -1.88
C THR A 152 6.32 31.71 -0.52
N ALA A 153 7.21 31.78 0.47
CA ALA A 153 6.95 31.37 1.84
C ALA A 153 7.88 32.14 2.78
N GLN A 154 7.81 31.87 4.09
CA GLN A 154 8.76 32.45 5.03
C GLN A 154 10.22 32.05 4.69
N PRO A 155 11.21 32.93 4.97
CA PRO A 155 12.63 32.60 4.80
C PRO A 155 13.02 31.31 5.49
N ASP A 156 13.90 30.53 4.85
CA ASP A 156 14.43 29.25 5.36
C ASP A 156 13.35 28.18 5.62
N SER A 157 12.20 28.26 4.94
CA SER A 157 11.17 27.22 4.96
C SER A 157 11.52 26.06 4.02
N LEU A 158 11.17 24.84 4.42
CA LEU A 158 11.19 23.67 3.54
C LEU A 158 9.78 23.37 3.04
N CYS A 159 9.60 23.33 1.71
CA CYS A 159 8.31 23.14 1.09
C CYS A 159 8.22 21.82 0.33
N GLY A 160 7.16 21.04 0.58
CA GLY A 160 6.79 19.90 -0.27
C GLY A 160 5.83 20.34 -1.36
N VAL A 161 6.18 20.04 -2.61
CA VAL A 161 5.39 20.41 -3.79
C VAL A 161 5.01 19.14 -4.53
N SER A 162 3.72 19.01 -4.84
CA SER A 162 3.20 17.99 -5.72
C SER A 162 2.31 18.59 -6.81
N ALA A 163 2.30 17.98 -7.99
CA ALA A 163 1.39 18.33 -9.07
C ALA A 163 0.83 17.05 -9.70
N VAL A 164 -0.48 16.90 -9.64
CA VAL A 164 -1.19 15.66 -10.02
C VAL A 164 -2.21 15.98 -11.11
N ASP A 165 -2.41 15.04 -12.03
CA ASP A 165 -3.43 15.17 -13.07
C ASP A 165 -4.84 15.19 -12.45
N GLN A 166 -5.67 16.14 -12.88
CA GLN A 166 -7.06 16.29 -12.41
C GLN A 166 -7.90 15.01 -12.57
N SER A 167 -7.63 14.20 -13.59
CA SER A 167 -8.33 12.92 -13.81
C SER A 167 -8.09 11.89 -12.69
N VAL A 168 -6.90 11.89 -12.09
CA VAL A 168 -6.56 11.04 -10.94
C VAL A 168 -7.34 11.51 -9.70
N LEU A 169 -7.43 12.82 -9.50
CA LEU A 169 -8.20 13.41 -8.40
C LEU A 169 -9.72 13.15 -8.51
N ILE A 170 -10.24 13.04 -9.73
CA ILE A 170 -11.65 12.68 -9.98
C ILE A 170 -11.91 11.20 -9.68
N LYS A 171 -10.94 10.32 -9.96
CA LYS A 171 -11.05 8.88 -9.72
C LYS A 171 -11.13 8.53 -8.24
N GLU A 172 -10.38 9.27 -7.40
CA GLU A 172 -10.38 9.12 -5.93
C GLU A 172 -10.68 10.46 -5.23
N PRO A 173 -11.95 10.90 -5.24
CA PRO A 173 -12.31 12.17 -4.63
C PRO A 173 -12.12 12.10 -3.11
N GLY A 174 -11.51 13.14 -2.54
CA GLY A 174 -11.44 13.31 -1.09
C GLY A 174 -10.16 12.79 -0.43
N ASN A 175 -9.09 12.45 -1.17
CA ASN A 175 -7.78 12.12 -0.59
C ASN A 175 -6.80 13.31 -0.49
N THR A 176 -7.11 14.43 -1.14
CA THR A 176 -6.27 15.64 -1.15
C THR A 176 -6.21 16.38 0.20
N LEU A 177 -5.10 17.07 0.49
CA LEU A 177 -4.95 17.97 1.63
C LEU A 177 -5.86 19.19 1.46
N ASP A 178 -6.46 19.58 2.58
CA ASP A 178 -7.30 20.76 2.71
C ASP A 178 -7.12 21.31 4.13
N ALA A 179 -7.33 22.61 4.31
CA ALA A 179 -7.20 23.27 5.60
C ALA A 179 -8.09 22.58 6.65
N ASP A 180 -9.31 22.19 6.26
CA ASP A 180 -10.21 21.43 7.12
C ASP A 180 -9.61 20.15 7.67
N LYS A 181 -8.99 19.35 6.81
CA LYS A 181 -8.33 18.10 7.23
C LYS A 181 -7.18 18.36 8.18
N ILE A 182 -6.37 19.39 7.93
CA ILE A 182 -5.23 19.74 8.77
C ILE A 182 -5.69 20.18 10.16
N PHE A 183 -6.64 21.12 10.24
CA PHE A 183 -7.23 21.51 11.52
C PHE A 183 -7.98 20.36 12.18
N ASN A 184 -8.46 19.39 11.39
CA ASN A 184 -9.14 18.22 11.92
C ASN A 184 -8.22 17.27 12.70
N LEU A 185 -6.93 17.25 12.38
CA LEU A 185 -5.91 16.44 13.05
C LEU A 185 -5.49 16.99 14.42
N LEU A 186 -5.87 18.22 14.76
CA LEU A 186 -5.53 18.80 16.06
C LEU A 186 -6.20 18.01 17.20
N PRO A 187 -5.44 17.59 18.23
CA PRO A 187 -5.96 16.77 19.32
C PRO A 187 -7.00 17.51 20.17
N VAL A 188 -6.86 18.83 20.30
CA VAL A 188 -7.80 19.69 21.03
C VAL A 188 -8.09 20.92 20.20
N ARG A 189 -9.37 21.12 19.84
CA ARG A 189 -9.84 22.33 19.13
C ARG A 189 -10.63 23.25 20.06
N LYS A 190 -11.55 22.66 20.83
CA LYS A 190 -12.31 23.31 21.90
C LYS A 190 -12.50 22.35 23.05
N VAL A 191 -12.68 22.89 24.26
CA VAL A 191 -12.97 22.09 25.45
C VAL A 191 -14.41 22.33 25.84
N THR A 192 -15.15 21.24 26.07
CA THR A 192 -16.59 21.29 26.35
C THR A 192 -16.94 20.77 27.75
N TYR A 193 -15.98 20.20 28.48
CA TYR A 193 -16.20 19.66 29.82
C TYR A 193 -14.91 19.55 30.62
N THR A 194 -15.05 19.51 31.95
CA THR A 194 -13.98 19.11 32.87
C THR A 194 -14.05 17.61 33.18
N PRO A 195 -12.94 16.84 33.10
CA PRO A 195 -12.95 15.41 33.42
C PRO A 195 -13.50 15.10 34.82
N TYR A 196 -14.20 13.98 34.97
CA TYR A 196 -14.84 13.63 36.25
C TYR A 196 -13.85 13.44 37.40
N GLN A 197 -12.60 13.07 37.09
CA GLN A 197 -11.54 12.82 38.07
C GLN A 197 -11.13 14.07 38.84
N ILE A 198 -11.37 15.27 38.29
CA ILE A 198 -11.03 16.55 38.91
C ILE A 198 -12.24 17.26 39.54
N LEU A 199 -13.42 16.63 39.54
CA LEU A 199 -14.61 17.20 40.15
C LEU A 199 -14.57 17.10 41.67
N ASP A 200 -14.88 18.19 42.34
CA ASP A 200 -14.96 18.19 43.79
C ASP A 200 -16.23 17.45 44.25
N PRO A 201 -16.15 16.62 45.32
CA PRO A 201 -17.30 15.92 45.85
C PRO A 201 -18.37 16.93 46.27
N THR A 202 -19.61 16.72 45.84
CA THR A 202 -20.69 17.68 46.14
C THR A 202 -21.34 17.34 47.47
N GLU A 203 -21.19 18.21 48.47
CA GLU A 203 -21.89 18.09 49.75
C GLU A 203 -23.30 18.73 49.69
N CYS A 204 -24.31 18.04 50.23
CA CYS A 204 -25.67 18.54 50.22
C CYS A 204 -25.91 19.60 51.29
N LEU A 205 -26.56 20.71 50.90
CA LEU A 205 -26.83 21.82 51.81
C LEU A 205 -27.93 21.45 52.82
N HIS A 206 -27.64 21.58 54.11
CA HIS A 206 -28.60 21.34 55.19
C HIS A 206 -29.58 22.52 55.36
N VAL A 207 -30.89 22.27 55.21
CA VAL A 207 -31.93 23.32 55.29
C VAL A 207 -32.88 23.13 56.49
N ARG A 208 -33.30 24.24 57.13
CA ARG A 208 -34.28 24.28 58.25
C ARG A 208 -35.69 24.65 57.74
N PRO A 209 -36.78 24.26 58.43
CA PRO A 209 -38.14 24.47 57.92
C PRO A 209 -38.55 25.95 57.91
N LYS A 210 -38.71 26.52 56.73
CA LYS A 210 -39.62 27.65 56.44
C LYS A 210 -40.28 27.41 55.08
N ARG A 211 -41.55 27.82 54.95
CA ARG A 211 -42.44 27.52 53.81
C ARG A 211 -41.76 27.78 52.45
N TYR A 212 -41.76 26.73 51.63
CA TYR A 212 -41.61 26.70 50.17
C TYR A 212 -40.62 27.71 49.56
N VAL A 213 -39.40 27.24 49.31
CA VAL A 213 -38.46 27.86 48.38
C VAL A 213 -38.17 26.81 47.32
N VAL A 214 -38.90 26.85 46.21
CA VAL A 214 -38.47 26.21 44.96
C VAL A 214 -38.07 27.36 44.05
N PRO A 215 -36.79 27.77 44.03
CA PRO A 215 -36.29 28.52 42.91
C PRO A 215 -36.17 27.49 41.77
N TYR A 216 -36.81 27.74 40.63
CA TYR A 216 -36.34 27.21 39.37
C TYR A 216 -35.30 28.21 38.86
N PRO A 217 -33.99 28.05 39.15
CA PRO A 217 -32.98 28.67 38.31
C PRO A 217 -32.96 27.86 37.00
N ASP A 218 -33.00 28.55 35.85
CA ASP A 218 -32.64 27.94 34.58
C ASP A 218 -31.26 27.27 34.75
N GLU A 219 -31.18 25.98 34.44
CA GLU A 219 -30.03 25.10 34.71
C GLU A 219 -28.74 25.54 34.00
N GLU A 220 -28.78 26.56 33.13
CA GLU A 220 -27.67 26.95 32.25
C GLU A 220 -26.86 28.18 32.71
N ASN A 221 -27.23 28.87 33.79
CA ASN A 221 -26.70 30.21 34.09
C ASN A 221 -25.92 30.37 35.40
N ASP A 222 -25.60 29.29 36.14
CA ASP A 222 -24.72 29.44 37.30
C ASP A 222 -23.25 29.62 36.88
N ALA A 223 -22.51 30.46 37.60
CA ALA A 223 -21.16 30.81 37.20
C ALA A 223 -20.22 29.59 37.16
N HIS A 224 -20.44 28.61 38.06
CA HIS A 224 -19.67 27.37 38.07
C HIS A 224 -19.85 26.53 36.80
N THR A 225 -21.08 26.32 36.32
CA THR A 225 -21.36 25.56 35.09
C THR A 225 -20.80 26.26 33.87
N VAL A 226 -20.85 27.60 33.81
CA VAL A 226 -20.20 28.37 32.73
C VAL A 226 -18.70 28.09 32.65
N PHE A 227 -17.99 28.07 33.79
CA PHE A 227 -16.56 27.71 33.80
C PHE A 227 -16.33 26.21 33.51
N GLN A 228 -17.25 25.35 33.89
CA GLN A 228 -17.13 23.91 33.67
C GLN A 228 -17.30 23.53 32.19
N ASN A 229 -18.24 24.18 31.49
CA ASN A 229 -18.56 23.95 30.08
C ASN A 229 -17.44 24.37 29.13
N ILE A 230 -16.54 25.25 29.57
CA ILE A 230 -15.33 25.66 28.84
C ILE A 230 -14.07 24.90 29.30
N GLY A 231 -14.21 23.93 30.21
CA GLY A 231 -13.09 23.13 30.73
C GLY A 231 -12.24 23.79 31.81
N LEU A 232 -12.69 24.86 32.47
CA LEU A 232 -11.96 25.51 33.56
C LEU A 232 -12.44 25.03 34.94
N LYS A 233 -11.49 24.72 35.82
CA LYS A 233 -11.75 24.50 37.25
C LYS A 233 -11.47 25.79 38.02
N THR A 234 -12.45 26.25 38.80
CA THR A 234 -12.33 27.49 39.58
C THR A 234 -12.06 27.20 41.05
N ALA A 235 -11.09 27.90 41.64
CA ALA A 235 -10.83 27.91 43.07
C ALA A 235 -11.20 29.28 43.63
N THR A 236 -12.25 29.34 44.46
CA THR A 236 -12.82 30.61 44.95
C THR A 236 -13.33 30.45 46.38
N ASN A 237 -13.31 31.55 47.13
CA ASN A 237 -13.90 31.67 48.46
C ASN A 237 -15.37 32.15 48.42
N LEU A 238 -15.94 32.34 47.21
CA LEU A 238 -17.31 32.77 46.98
C LEU A 238 -18.20 31.60 46.56
N ALA A 239 -19.51 31.70 46.84
CA ALA A 239 -20.48 30.71 46.40
C ALA A 239 -20.80 30.93 44.90
N THR A 240 -20.22 30.09 44.03
CA THR A 240 -20.41 30.17 42.57
C THR A 240 -21.27 29.05 41.99
N LYS A 241 -21.54 28.01 42.78
CA LYS A 241 -22.27 26.81 42.39
C LYS A 241 -23.63 26.78 43.10
N ALA A 242 -24.70 26.54 42.36
CA ALA A 242 -25.99 26.24 42.97
C ALA A 242 -25.94 24.86 43.66
N PRO A 243 -26.51 24.69 44.87
CA PRO A 243 -26.47 23.40 45.56
C PRO A 243 -27.24 22.34 44.76
N SER A 244 -26.54 21.30 44.29
CA SER A 244 -27.14 20.21 43.50
C SER A 244 -28.00 19.25 44.33
N CYS A 245 -27.90 19.33 45.67
CA CYS A 245 -28.72 18.55 46.58
C CYS A 245 -28.96 19.28 47.90
N LEU A 246 -30.14 19.06 48.47
CA LEU A 246 -30.58 19.59 49.76
C LEU A 246 -30.79 18.44 50.74
N LYS A 247 -30.34 18.60 51.99
CA LYS A 247 -30.55 17.60 53.05
C LYS A 247 -31.53 18.15 54.09
N PHE A 248 -32.69 17.51 54.19
CA PHE A 248 -33.77 17.90 55.09
C PHE A 248 -34.23 16.69 55.91
N MET A 249 -34.23 16.84 57.25
CA MET A 249 -34.66 15.79 58.21
C MET A 249 -34.03 14.41 57.94
N GLY A 250 -32.73 14.37 57.62
CA GLY A 250 -32.01 13.13 57.34
C GLY A 250 -32.24 12.53 55.96
N ARG A 251 -33.13 13.11 55.13
CA ARG A 251 -33.35 12.72 53.73
C ARG A 251 -32.58 13.64 52.79
N GLN A 252 -31.91 13.06 51.82
CA GLN A 252 -31.18 13.76 50.76
C GLN A 252 -32.10 13.90 49.54
N TYR A 253 -32.29 15.14 49.09
CA TYR A 253 -33.03 15.49 47.89
C TYR A 253 -32.00 15.92 46.86
N ASN A 254 -31.72 15.07 45.88
CA ASN A 254 -30.87 15.45 44.74
C ASN A 254 -31.75 16.16 43.71
N LEU A 255 -31.28 17.27 43.13
CA LEU A 255 -31.82 17.75 41.87
C LEU A 255 -31.39 16.74 40.79
N GLY A 256 -32.36 16.03 40.25
CA GLY A 256 -32.21 15.16 39.10
C GLY A 256 -33.42 15.32 38.19
N LEU A 257 -33.18 15.19 36.89
CA LEU A 257 -34.14 15.27 35.79
C LEU A 257 -35.52 14.70 36.14
N PRO A 258 -36.62 15.31 35.64
CA PRO A 258 -37.96 14.77 35.83
C PRO A 258 -38.09 13.42 35.09
N GLY A 259 -37.94 12.32 35.84
CA GLY A 259 -38.47 11.00 35.49
C GLY A 259 -37.52 10.04 34.75
N MET A 260 -37.10 8.96 35.42
CA MET A 260 -37.02 7.65 34.73
C MET A 260 -38.43 7.04 34.81
N VAL A 261 -39.04 6.47 33.78
CA VAL A 261 -38.64 5.32 32.94
C VAL A 261 -39.39 5.42 31.59
N GLY A 262 -38.77 5.14 30.45
CA GLY A 262 -39.52 5.02 29.18
C GLY A 262 -38.68 4.69 27.94
N VAL A 263 -39.08 3.65 27.22
CA VAL A 263 -38.46 3.00 26.06
C VAL A 263 -38.80 3.73 24.74
N SER A 264 -37.94 3.55 23.72
CA SER A 264 -38.00 4.04 22.34
C SER A 264 -39.33 3.81 21.58
N TYR A 265 -39.65 4.67 20.59
CA TYR A 265 -39.89 4.26 19.19
C TYR A 265 -40.00 5.48 18.22
N SER A 266 -39.74 5.17 16.94
CA SER A 266 -39.53 5.95 15.71
C SER A 266 -40.78 6.50 14.97
N ARG A 267 -40.60 7.59 14.18
CA ARG A 267 -41.07 7.87 12.76
C ARG A 267 -41.18 9.40 12.55
N ALA A 268 -40.47 10.03 11.61
CA ALA A 268 -40.53 10.04 10.14
C ALA A 268 -41.72 10.82 9.55
N TYR A 269 -41.43 11.93 8.85
CA TYR A 269 -42.23 12.45 7.72
C TYR A 269 -41.34 13.20 6.71
N ASP A 270 -41.63 12.91 5.44
CA ASP A 270 -41.04 13.41 4.19
C ASP A 270 -41.34 14.88 3.86
N MET A 271 -40.54 15.50 2.99
CA MET A 271 -40.97 15.97 1.66
C MET A 271 -39.77 16.42 0.81
N ALA A 272 -39.84 16.14 -0.50
CA ALA A 272 -38.77 16.32 -1.48
C ALA A 272 -39.27 17.03 -2.77
N VAL A 273 -38.33 17.71 -3.46
CA VAL A 273 -38.16 18.11 -4.90
C VAL A 273 -39.21 19.02 -5.61
N PRO A 274 -38.95 19.68 -6.79
CA PRO A 274 -37.81 19.57 -7.74
C PRO A 274 -37.23 20.86 -8.42
N GLU A 275 -36.08 20.66 -9.10
CA GLU A 275 -35.41 21.51 -10.12
C GLU A 275 -36.18 21.60 -11.46
N ALA A 276 -35.92 22.65 -12.29
CA ALA A 276 -35.08 22.56 -13.53
C ALA A 276 -35.27 23.69 -14.60
N MET A 277 -34.16 23.97 -15.32
CA MET A 277 -33.97 24.42 -16.75
C MET A 277 -33.95 25.91 -17.23
N ALA A 278 -32.73 26.38 -17.55
CA ALA A 278 -32.14 26.90 -18.82
C ALA A 278 -32.65 28.10 -19.69
N VAL A 279 -31.82 29.18 -19.78
CA VAL A 279 -31.22 30.07 -20.88
C VAL A 279 -32.00 30.35 -22.22
N PRO A 280 -31.84 31.46 -23.05
CA PRO A 280 -30.60 32.26 -23.34
C PRO A 280 -30.63 33.74 -23.93
N GLN A 281 -29.40 34.27 -24.23
CA GLN A 281 -28.91 35.33 -25.20
C GLN A 281 -29.10 36.85 -24.89
N SER A 282 -28.25 37.85 -25.27
CA SER A 282 -26.95 38.11 -25.97
C SER A 282 -26.53 39.59 -25.64
N ALA A 283 -25.29 40.12 -25.67
CA ALA A 283 -24.41 40.47 -26.80
C ALA A 283 -23.08 41.16 -26.34
N SER A 284 -22.08 41.22 -27.25
CA SER A 284 -20.66 41.68 -27.26
C SER A 284 -20.32 43.12 -26.78
N VAL A 285 -19.07 43.58 -26.49
CA VAL A 285 -17.84 43.80 -27.33
C VAL A 285 -16.64 44.10 -26.38
N GLY A 286 -15.44 43.52 -26.52
CA GLY A 286 -14.33 44.04 -27.35
C GLY A 286 -12.94 43.67 -26.79
N ALA A 287 -12.00 43.31 -27.67
CA ALA A 287 -10.66 42.80 -27.36
C ALA A 287 -9.55 43.71 -27.94
N PHE A 288 -8.35 43.68 -27.36
CA PHE A 288 -7.08 44.01 -28.03
C PHE A 288 -5.99 42.99 -27.63
N PRO A 289 -5.23 42.42 -28.59
CA PRO A 289 -4.21 41.41 -28.33
C PRO A 289 -2.77 41.98 -28.14
N PRO A 290 -1.83 41.20 -27.56
CA PRO A 290 -0.42 41.53 -27.40
C PRO A 290 0.47 41.00 -28.54
N LYS A 291 1.73 41.49 -28.55
CA LYS A 291 2.77 41.33 -29.59
C LYS A 291 3.49 39.98 -29.58
N ASN A 292 3.89 39.58 -30.79
CA ASN A 292 4.59 38.38 -31.26
C ASN A 292 5.92 38.04 -30.54
N SER A 293 6.15 36.74 -30.39
CA SER A 293 7.48 36.10 -30.26
C SER A 293 7.47 34.77 -31.03
N GLU A 294 8.63 34.37 -31.55
CA GLU A 294 8.85 33.37 -32.60
C GLU A 294 8.47 31.90 -32.23
N PRO A 295 8.19 31.03 -33.23
CA PRO A 295 7.52 29.75 -33.03
C PRO A 295 8.38 28.64 -32.41
N ILE A 296 7.78 27.89 -31.48
CA ILE A 296 8.35 26.75 -30.73
C ILE A 296 7.84 25.43 -31.33
N LEU A 297 8.72 24.43 -31.43
CA LEU A 297 8.49 23.12 -32.04
C LEU A 297 8.17 22.08 -30.95
N THR A 298 6.98 21.45 -30.98
CA THR A 298 6.47 20.54 -29.93
C THR A 298 6.57 19.07 -30.30
N VAL A 299 7.24 18.26 -29.46
CA VAL A 299 7.41 16.80 -29.61
C VAL A 299 6.95 16.12 -28.33
N ARG A 300 5.97 15.20 -28.41
CA ARG A 300 5.33 14.57 -27.24
C ARG A 300 5.79 13.14 -27.01
N THR A 301 6.42 12.90 -25.86
CA THR A 301 6.99 11.61 -25.43
C THR A 301 6.71 11.25 -23.97
N PHE A 302 6.43 12.24 -23.10
CA PHE A 302 6.35 12.07 -21.64
C PHE A 302 4.92 12.25 -21.09
N PHE A 303 4.28 11.14 -20.70
CA PHE A 303 2.89 11.10 -20.21
C PHE A 303 2.76 10.53 -18.78
N PRO A 304 3.20 11.25 -17.73
CA PRO A 304 3.13 10.77 -16.35
C PRO A 304 1.73 10.95 -15.72
N GLU A 305 1.43 10.22 -14.64
CA GLU A 305 0.25 10.47 -13.78
C GLU A 305 0.52 11.54 -12.70
N THR A 306 1.79 11.67 -12.27
CA THR A 306 2.28 12.68 -11.32
C THR A 306 3.42 13.44 -11.96
N TRP A 307 3.32 14.77 -12.01
CA TRP A 307 4.32 15.63 -12.65
C TRP A 307 5.43 16.04 -11.68
N ILE A 308 5.07 16.58 -10.50
CA ILE A 308 6.02 17.08 -9.50
C ILE A 308 5.85 16.29 -8.21
N TRP A 309 6.97 15.89 -7.60
CA TRP A 309 7.01 15.28 -6.27
C TRP A 309 8.36 15.59 -5.59
N ASP A 310 8.54 16.84 -5.16
CA ASP A 310 9.83 17.35 -4.74
C ASP A 310 9.79 18.15 -3.44
N LEU A 311 10.96 18.28 -2.80
CA LEU A 311 11.20 19.15 -1.66
C LEU A 311 12.03 20.37 -2.10
N VAL A 312 11.54 21.57 -1.79
CA VAL A 312 12.14 22.84 -2.18
C VAL A 312 12.46 23.68 -0.94
N GLU A 313 13.75 23.93 -0.70
CA GLU A 313 14.19 24.87 0.33
C GLU A 313 14.06 26.32 -0.16
N ILE A 314 13.39 27.17 0.61
CA ILE A 314 13.24 28.61 0.37
C ILE A 314 14.41 29.35 1.00
N GLY A 315 15.15 30.11 0.21
CA GLY A 315 16.27 30.91 0.70
C GLY A 315 15.85 32.12 1.53
N ALA A 316 16.85 32.88 2.00
CA ALA A 316 16.66 34.07 2.83
C ALA A 316 15.78 35.18 2.22
N SER A 317 15.55 35.16 0.91
CA SER A 317 14.66 36.08 0.18
C SER A 317 13.16 35.82 0.40
N GLY A 318 12.78 34.64 0.92
CA GLY A 318 11.36 34.24 1.04
C GLY A 318 10.68 33.90 -0.29
N THR A 319 11.42 33.85 -1.39
CA THR A 319 10.90 33.51 -2.72
C THR A 319 11.93 32.71 -3.51
N LYS A 320 11.50 31.66 -4.20
CA LYS A 320 12.33 30.82 -5.05
C LYS A 320 11.61 30.51 -6.37
N ASP A 321 12.32 30.72 -7.47
CA ASP A 321 11.88 30.33 -8.81
C ASP A 321 12.49 28.97 -9.16
N VAL A 322 11.64 28.01 -9.51
CA VAL A 322 12.04 26.68 -9.96
C VAL A 322 11.72 26.56 -11.45
N PRO A 323 12.73 26.38 -12.32
CA PRO A 323 12.48 26.08 -13.74
C PRO A 323 11.92 24.67 -13.87
N LEU A 324 10.86 24.52 -14.66
CA LEU A 324 10.17 23.26 -14.91
C LEU A 324 9.92 23.09 -16.41
N THR A 325 9.87 21.85 -16.87
CA THR A 325 9.40 21.51 -18.21
C THR A 325 7.99 20.94 -18.11
N VAL A 326 7.05 21.53 -18.84
CA VAL A 326 5.64 21.11 -18.83
C VAL A 326 5.50 19.72 -19.49
N PRO A 327 4.80 18.75 -18.87
CA PRO A 327 4.63 17.42 -19.44
C PRO A 327 3.85 17.43 -20.75
N ASP A 328 3.97 16.36 -21.52
CA ASP A 328 3.32 16.27 -22.83
C ASP A 328 1.84 15.89 -22.77
N THR A 329 1.33 15.59 -21.57
CA THR A 329 -0.07 15.29 -21.31
C THR A 329 -0.91 16.56 -21.41
N ILE A 330 -1.89 16.57 -22.31
CA ILE A 330 -2.88 17.64 -22.47
C ILE A 330 -3.95 17.45 -21.40
N THR A 331 -3.72 18.04 -20.24
CA THR A 331 -4.58 17.90 -19.05
C THR A 331 -4.51 19.18 -18.20
N THR A 332 -5.31 19.22 -17.14
CA THR A 332 -5.12 20.23 -16.09
C THR A 332 -4.37 19.59 -14.93
N TRP A 333 -3.20 20.15 -14.61
CA TRP A 333 -2.43 19.78 -13.44
C TRP A 333 -2.88 20.63 -12.26
N GLU A 334 -3.20 19.97 -11.14
CA GLU A 334 -3.57 20.63 -9.90
C GLU A 334 -2.43 20.46 -8.90
N THR A 335 -1.93 21.59 -8.37
CA THR A 335 -0.81 21.57 -7.43
C THR A 335 -1.28 21.47 -5.99
N GLU A 336 -0.53 20.76 -5.18
CA GLU A 336 -0.67 20.72 -3.74
C GLU A 336 0.69 21.05 -3.10
N THR A 337 0.71 22.02 -2.18
CA THR A 337 1.97 22.52 -1.63
C THR A 337 1.81 22.95 -0.20
N PHE A 338 2.73 22.48 0.65
CA PHE A 338 2.82 22.90 2.04
C PHE A 338 4.27 23.20 2.41
N CYS A 339 4.48 24.11 3.35
CA CYS A 339 5.80 24.50 3.84
C CYS A 339 5.88 24.40 5.36
N LEU A 340 7.07 24.04 5.85
CA LEU A 340 7.42 23.96 7.25
C LEU A 340 8.49 25.00 7.54
N SER A 341 8.25 25.85 8.55
CA SER A 341 9.24 26.78 9.09
C SER A 341 9.30 26.64 10.62
N PRO A 342 10.33 27.19 11.29
CA PRO A 342 10.35 27.28 12.74
C PRO A 342 9.16 28.05 13.35
N GLN A 343 8.49 28.88 12.54
CA GLN A 343 7.32 29.67 12.96
C GLN A 343 6.00 28.91 12.76
N GLY A 344 6.02 27.79 12.01
CA GLY A 344 4.89 26.88 11.90
C GLY A 344 4.69 26.29 10.50
N PHE A 345 3.53 25.65 10.36
CA PHE A 345 3.05 25.05 9.11
C PHE A 345 2.38 26.11 8.23
N GLY A 346 2.43 25.91 6.91
CA GLY A 346 1.70 26.69 5.92
C GLY A 346 1.23 25.82 4.77
N LEU A 347 -0.02 26.02 4.31
CA LEU A 347 -0.59 25.34 3.15
C LEU A 347 -0.90 26.37 2.07
N ALA A 348 -0.46 26.11 0.85
CA ALA A 348 -0.77 26.96 -0.30
C ALA A 348 -2.18 26.67 -0.84
N PRO A 349 -2.89 27.67 -1.35
CA PRO A 349 -4.06 27.41 -2.19
C PRO A 349 -3.64 26.66 -3.46
N ARG A 350 -4.57 25.88 -4.01
CA ARG A 350 -4.28 25.05 -5.18
C ARG A 350 -4.23 25.89 -6.45
N GLU A 351 -3.11 25.83 -7.13
CA GLU A 351 -2.93 26.43 -8.45
C GLU A 351 -3.23 25.38 -9.53
N LYS A 352 -3.84 25.84 -10.63
CA LYS A 352 -4.19 24.98 -11.77
C LYS A 352 -3.41 25.41 -12.99
N LEU A 353 -2.61 24.50 -13.53
CA LEU A 353 -1.98 24.67 -14.83
C LEU A 353 -2.75 23.87 -15.87
N THR A 354 -3.44 24.57 -16.77
CA THR A 354 -4.05 23.93 -17.93
C THR A 354 -3.02 23.85 -19.06
N VAL A 355 -2.63 22.62 -19.39
CA VAL A 355 -1.79 22.31 -20.54
C VAL A 355 -2.71 22.02 -21.70
N PHE A 356 -2.71 22.92 -22.69
CA PHE A 356 -3.64 22.85 -23.80
C PHE A 356 -2.92 23.06 -25.12
N GLN A 357 -3.20 22.18 -26.07
CA GLN A 357 -2.72 22.32 -27.44
C GLN A 357 -3.94 22.55 -28.36
N PRO A 358 -3.99 23.65 -29.14
CA PRO A 358 -5.17 24.00 -29.93
C PRO A 358 -5.57 22.96 -30.98
N PHE A 359 -4.61 22.21 -31.50
CA PHE A 359 -4.86 20.98 -32.24
C PHE A 359 -3.84 19.92 -31.82
N PHE A 360 -4.26 18.67 -31.72
CA PHE A 360 -3.38 17.58 -31.30
C PHE A 360 -3.79 16.25 -31.93
N LEU A 361 -2.81 15.35 -31.98
CA LEU A 361 -2.90 13.99 -32.48
C LEU A 361 -3.08 13.00 -31.31
N GLU A 362 -3.98 12.05 -31.44
CA GLU A 362 -4.15 10.94 -30.50
C GLU A 362 -3.97 9.63 -31.24
N LEU A 363 -3.12 8.75 -30.70
CA LEU A 363 -2.90 7.40 -31.22
C LEU A 363 -3.64 6.37 -30.37
N THR A 364 -4.53 5.60 -31.00
CA THR A 364 -5.20 4.46 -30.35
C THR A 364 -4.38 3.19 -30.61
N LEU A 365 -3.73 2.68 -29.57
CA LEU A 365 -2.91 1.46 -29.59
C LEU A 365 -3.40 0.49 -28.50
N PRO A 366 -3.38 -0.84 -28.72
CA PRO A 366 -3.60 -1.80 -27.66
C PRO A 366 -2.42 -1.83 -26.67
N TYR A 367 -2.64 -2.33 -25.46
CA TYR A 367 -1.58 -2.50 -24.45
C TYR A 367 -0.46 -3.43 -24.95
N SER A 368 -0.84 -4.58 -25.52
CA SER A 368 0.09 -5.53 -26.14
C SER A 368 -0.58 -6.23 -27.31
N ILE A 369 0.24 -6.77 -28.22
CA ILE A 369 -0.18 -7.56 -29.37
C ILE A 369 0.74 -8.77 -29.55
N ILE A 370 0.23 -9.87 -30.12
CA ILE A 370 1.02 -11.06 -30.43
C ILE A 370 1.56 -10.93 -31.87
N ARG A 371 2.79 -11.38 -32.10
CA ARG A 371 3.39 -11.39 -33.44
C ARG A 371 2.51 -12.16 -34.44
N GLY A 372 2.38 -11.61 -35.66
CA GLY A 372 1.54 -12.15 -36.73
C GLY A 372 0.05 -11.73 -36.67
N GLU A 373 -0.39 -11.08 -35.59
CA GLU A 373 -1.67 -10.36 -35.56
C GLU A 373 -1.53 -8.99 -36.25
N ASN A 374 -2.64 -8.42 -36.69
CA ASN A 374 -2.66 -7.04 -37.17
C ASN A 374 -3.90 -6.31 -36.65
N PHE A 375 -3.80 -4.99 -36.49
CA PHE A 375 -4.89 -4.18 -35.97
C PHE A 375 -4.98 -2.84 -36.70
N GLU A 376 -6.13 -2.20 -36.57
CA GLU A 376 -6.37 -0.87 -37.12
C GLU A 376 -5.76 0.19 -36.18
N LEU A 377 -4.58 0.71 -36.52
CA LEU A 377 -3.99 1.88 -35.88
C LEU A 377 -4.77 3.12 -36.29
N LYS A 378 -5.41 3.77 -35.31
CA LYS A 378 -6.16 5.02 -35.52
C LYS A 378 -5.34 6.19 -35.00
N ALA A 379 -5.10 7.16 -35.87
CA ALA A 379 -4.60 8.46 -35.45
C ALA A 379 -5.69 9.51 -35.67
N THR A 380 -6.17 10.09 -34.58
CA THR A 380 -7.21 11.11 -34.61
C THR A 380 -6.59 12.47 -34.34
N VAL A 381 -6.74 13.39 -35.29
CA VAL A 381 -6.40 14.80 -35.08
C VAL A 381 -7.65 15.54 -34.68
N PHE A 382 -7.58 16.26 -33.56
CA PHE A 382 -8.63 17.14 -33.08
C PHE A 382 -8.24 18.58 -33.34
N ASN A 383 -9.17 19.39 -33.86
CA ASN A 383 -9.00 20.83 -33.98
C ASN A 383 -9.97 21.54 -33.04
N TYR A 384 -9.44 22.18 -32.00
CA TYR A 384 -10.20 23.01 -31.06
C TYR A 384 -10.09 24.51 -31.37
N LEU A 385 -9.45 24.91 -32.47
CA LEU A 385 -9.47 26.29 -32.95
C LEU A 385 -10.87 26.63 -33.49
N SER A 386 -11.23 27.91 -33.50
CA SER A 386 -12.47 28.36 -34.17
C SER A 386 -12.35 28.41 -35.69
N SER A 387 -11.12 28.40 -36.22
CA SER A 387 -10.81 28.53 -37.64
C SER A 387 -10.45 27.19 -38.29
N CYS A 388 -10.67 27.06 -39.59
CA CYS A 388 -10.25 25.90 -40.36
C CYS A 388 -8.73 25.84 -40.56
N ILE A 389 -8.18 24.63 -40.40
CA ILE A 389 -6.76 24.31 -40.64
C ILE A 389 -6.66 23.20 -41.70
N MET A 390 -5.56 23.18 -42.44
CA MET A 390 -5.23 22.06 -43.34
C MET A 390 -4.13 21.24 -42.69
N VAL A 391 -4.44 19.99 -42.34
CA VAL A 391 -3.51 19.11 -41.61
C VAL A 391 -2.96 18.06 -42.55
N LYS A 392 -1.64 17.90 -42.54
CA LYS A 392 -0.92 16.79 -43.14
C LYS A 392 -0.50 15.82 -42.04
N ILE A 393 -0.86 14.55 -42.18
CA ILE A 393 -0.51 13.51 -41.21
C ILE A 393 0.46 12.53 -41.88
N SER A 394 1.59 12.25 -41.24
CA SER A 394 2.60 11.31 -41.75
C SER A 394 3.13 10.38 -40.65
N PRO A 395 3.02 9.06 -40.81
CA PRO A 395 3.70 8.11 -39.93
C PRO A 395 5.20 8.03 -40.26
N ALA A 396 6.04 7.81 -39.25
CA ALA A 396 7.47 7.55 -39.44
C ALA A 396 7.69 6.11 -39.94
N PRO A 397 8.56 5.88 -40.94
CA PRO A 397 8.91 4.52 -41.36
C PRO A 397 9.75 3.82 -40.29
N SER A 398 9.52 2.52 -40.10
CA SER A 398 10.32 1.66 -39.21
C SER A 398 10.55 0.30 -39.88
N SER A 399 11.65 -0.37 -39.54
CA SER A 399 11.92 -1.76 -39.90
C SER A 399 11.10 -2.76 -39.08
N ASP A 400 10.59 -2.33 -37.92
CA ASP A 400 10.04 -3.24 -36.91
C ASP A 400 8.57 -3.60 -37.17
N PHE A 401 7.87 -2.80 -37.97
CA PHE A 401 6.46 -2.96 -38.31
C PHE A 401 6.14 -2.44 -39.70
N THR A 402 5.05 -2.93 -40.27
CA THR A 402 4.50 -2.43 -41.54
C THR A 402 3.20 -1.68 -41.31
N LEU A 403 3.04 -0.52 -41.95
CA LEU A 403 1.81 0.27 -41.96
C LEU A 403 1.24 0.28 -43.37
N THR A 404 0.04 -0.27 -43.54
CA THR A 404 -0.68 -0.22 -44.82
C THR A 404 -1.88 0.72 -44.71
N PRO A 405 -1.99 1.75 -45.56
CA PRO A 405 -3.10 2.70 -45.50
C PRO A 405 -4.41 2.04 -45.96
N LEU A 406 -5.51 2.36 -45.29
CA LEU A 406 -6.84 1.97 -45.74
C LEU A 406 -7.29 2.89 -46.89
N SER A 407 -7.76 2.30 -47.98
CA SER A 407 -8.10 2.99 -49.23
C SER A 407 -9.20 4.05 -49.03
N GLY A 408 -8.90 5.31 -49.31
CA GLY A 408 -9.83 6.45 -49.24
C GLY A 408 -9.36 7.61 -48.35
N ASP A 409 -8.40 7.37 -47.45
CA ASP A 409 -7.89 8.41 -46.56
C ASP A 409 -6.85 9.31 -47.26
N GLN A 410 -7.17 10.61 -47.36
CA GLN A 410 -6.20 11.61 -47.79
C GLN A 410 -5.30 11.98 -46.62
N TYR A 411 -3.98 11.85 -46.82
CA TYR A 411 -2.96 12.28 -45.85
C TYR A 411 -2.98 13.78 -45.57
N THR A 412 -3.67 14.55 -46.41
CA THR A 412 -3.97 15.97 -46.24
C THR A 412 -5.47 16.16 -46.18
N SER A 413 -6.00 16.73 -45.10
CA SER A 413 -7.43 17.00 -44.94
C SER A 413 -7.65 18.41 -44.39
N CYS A 414 -8.73 19.05 -44.86
CA CYS A 414 -9.31 20.18 -44.18
C CYS A 414 -9.92 19.71 -42.84
N LEU A 415 -9.72 20.50 -41.80
CA LEU A 415 -10.28 20.27 -40.47
C LEU A 415 -10.75 21.60 -39.89
N CYS A 416 -12.06 21.81 -39.80
CA CYS A 416 -12.65 23.03 -39.27
C CYS A 416 -12.80 22.99 -37.75
N GLY A 417 -13.28 24.08 -37.16
CA GLY A 417 -13.29 24.22 -35.70
C GLY A 417 -14.20 23.20 -35.01
N ASN A 418 -13.70 22.61 -33.92
CA ASN A 418 -14.31 21.52 -33.16
C ASN A 418 -14.55 20.23 -33.97
N GLU A 419 -13.92 20.08 -35.12
CA GLU A 419 -13.95 18.86 -35.89
C GLU A 419 -12.77 17.93 -35.53
N ARG A 420 -12.93 16.65 -35.88
CA ARG A 420 -11.86 15.66 -35.78
C ARG A 420 -11.74 14.88 -37.07
N LYS A 421 -10.51 14.53 -37.43
CA LYS A 421 -10.22 13.64 -38.55
C LYS A 421 -9.41 12.46 -38.06
N THR A 422 -9.87 11.26 -38.35
CA THR A 422 -9.15 10.01 -38.04
C THR A 422 -8.58 9.43 -39.32
N LEU A 423 -7.27 9.18 -39.33
CA LEU A 423 -6.60 8.35 -40.33
C LEU A 423 -6.38 6.95 -39.77
N ARG A 424 -6.48 5.96 -40.64
CA ARG A 424 -6.42 4.55 -40.25
C ARG A 424 -5.37 3.81 -41.06
N TRP A 425 -4.53 3.04 -40.37
CA TRP A 425 -3.59 2.10 -40.99
C TRP A 425 -3.82 0.72 -40.43
N ILE A 426 -3.62 -0.31 -41.25
CA ILE A 426 -3.44 -1.66 -40.73
C ILE A 426 -1.96 -1.80 -40.34
N MET A 427 -1.71 -1.95 -39.05
CA MET A 427 -0.39 -2.14 -38.48
C MET A 427 -0.12 -3.62 -38.24
N ALA A 428 0.96 -4.14 -38.80
CA ALA A 428 1.43 -5.50 -38.56
C ALA A 428 2.88 -5.47 -38.03
N PRO A 429 3.10 -5.80 -36.74
CA PRO A 429 4.43 -5.86 -36.15
C PRO A 429 5.19 -7.11 -36.60
N THR A 430 6.50 -6.96 -36.77
CA THR A 430 7.41 -8.04 -37.18
C THR A 430 8.48 -8.33 -36.13
N ALA A 431 9.00 -7.29 -35.47
CA ALA A 431 9.95 -7.42 -34.36
C ALA A 431 9.23 -7.74 -33.04
N LEU A 432 9.86 -8.58 -32.21
CA LEU A 432 9.41 -8.88 -30.85
C LEU A 432 9.96 -7.84 -29.86
N GLY A 433 9.23 -7.60 -28.77
CA GLY A 433 9.61 -6.64 -27.74
C GLY A 433 8.91 -5.29 -27.86
N VAL A 434 9.54 -4.24 -27.33
CA VAL A 434 8.96 -2.88 -27.30
C VAL A 434 9.26 -2.15 -28.60
N VAL A 435 8.20 -1.78 -29.33
CA VAL A 435 8.27 -1.11 -30.63
C VAL A 435 7.73 0.32 -30.51
N ASN A 436 8.48 1.31 -30.98
CA ASN A 436 8.06 2.72 -30.91
C ASN A 436 7.34 3.14 -32.19
N VAL A 437 6.10 3.59 -32.05
CA VAL A 437 5.26 4.10 -33.14
C VAL A 437 5.23 5.61 -33.08
N THR A 438 5.77 6.27 -34.10
CA THR A 438 5.79 7.74 -34.21
C THR A 438 4.91 8.22 -35.35
N VAL A 439 4.00 9.14 -35.07
CA VAL A 439 3.15 9.79 -36.08
C VAL A 439 3.22 11.30 -35.91
N THR A 440 3.28 12.00 -37.05
CA THR A 440 3.41 13.46 -37.12
C THR A 440 2.14 14.06 -37.74
N ALA A 441 1.62 15.14 -37.15
CA ALA A 441 0.55 15.95 -37.70
C ALA A 441 1.04 17.39 -37.82
N GLU A 442 1.05 17.93 -39.04
CA GLU A 442 1.51 19.30 -39.34
C GLU A 442 0.35 20.11 -39.94
N ALA A 443 0.11 21.31 -39.39
CA ALA A 443 -0.73 22.31 -40.05
C ALA A 443 0.06 23.00 -41.18
N ILE A 444 -0.40 22.82 -42.42
CA ILE A 444 0.25 23.35 -43.63
C ILE A 444 -0.49 24.58 -44.18
N PRO A 445 0.23 25.59 -44.71
CA PRO A 445 -0.41 26.69 -45.43
C PRO A 445 -0.99 26.18 -46.76
N SER A 446 -2.22 26.58 -47.08
CA SER A 446 -2.88 26.20 -48.33
C SER A 446 -3.69 27.36 -48.91
N HIS A 447 -3.69 27.46 -50.24
CA HIS A 447 -4.50 28.43 -50.99
C HIS A 447 -5.91 27.91 -51.31
N ALA A 448 -6.19 26.63 -51.04
CA ALA A 448 -7.52 26.05 -51.18
C ALA A 448 -8.38 26.45 -49.97
N SER A 449 -9.59 26.97 -50.21
CA SER A 449 -10.55 27.26 -49.16
C SER A 449 -11.13 25.95 -48.60
N CYS A 450 -11.06 25.76 -47.29
CA CYS A 450 -11.80 24.71 -46.58
C CYS A 450 -13.17 25.30 -46.20
N ASP A 451 -14.29 24.72 -46.65
CA ASP A 451 -15.65 25.20 -46.39
C ASP A 451 -15.87 26.72 -46.60
N ASN A 452 -15.28 27.26 -47.66
CA ASN A 452 -15.32 28.70 -48.01
C ASN A 452 -14.59 29.63 -47.01
N GLU A 453 -13.85 29.10 -46.04
CA GLU A 453 -12.96 29.85 -45.15
C GLU A 453 -11.48 29.75 -45.60
N ILE A 454 -10.71 30.80 -45.29
CA ILE A 454 -9.26 30.81 -45.53
C ILE A 454 -8.59 29.97 -44.43
N VAL A 455 -7.75 29.02 -44.83
CA VAL A 455 -6.99 28.17 -43.93
C VAL A 455 -6.08 29.02 -43.03
N SER A 456 -6.27 28.91 -41.72
CA SER A 456 -5.39 29.51 -40.72
C SER A 456 -4.24 28.55 -40.38
N VAL A 457 -3.06 29.08 -40.08
CA VAL A 457 -1.94 28.30 -39.56
C VAL A 457 -1.60 28.86 -38.17
N PRO A 458 -1.73 28.07 -37.10
CA PRO A 458 -1.42 28.55 -35.75
C PRO A 458 0.09 28.80 -35.60
N GLU A 459 0.45 29.91 -34.93
CA GLU A 459 1.85 30.27 -34.67
C GLU A 459 2.49 29.38 -33.59
N ARG A 460 1.71 28.92 -32.60
CA ARG A 460 2.13 28.00 -31.53
C ARG A 460 1.52 26.61 -31.77
N GLY A 461 2.34 25.56 -31.68
CA GLY A 461 1.90 24.16 -31.80
C GLY A 461 1.63 23.69 -33.23
N ARG A 462 2.23 24.31 -34.26
CA ARG A 462 2.02 24.01 -35.70
C ARG A 462 2.29 22.56 -36.11
N ILE A 463 3.16 21.87 -35.40
CA ILE A 463 3.50 20.47 -35.62
C ILE A 463 3.32 19.75 -34.29
N ASP A 464 2.65 18.60 -34.36
CA ASP A 464 2.49 17.70 -33.25
C ASP A 464 3.04 16.33 -33.61
N VAL A 465 3.98 15.84 -32.82
CA VAL A 465 4.63 14.54 -33.01
C VAL A 465 4.34 13.68 -31.80
N VAL A 466 3.69 12.55 -31.99
CA VAL A 466 3.35 11.60 -30.92
C VAL A 466 4.14 10.32 -31.12
N THR A 467 4.91 9.94 -30.11
CA THR A 467 5.57 8.62 -30.05
C THR A 467 4.96 7.80 -28.91
N ARG A 468 4.51 6.59 -29.23
CA ARG A 468 3.95 5.64 -28.27
C ARG A 468 4.59 4.27 -28.45
N SER A 469 4.88 3.61 -27.33
CA SER A 469 5.47 2.28 -27.32
C SER A 469 4.39 1.20 -27.32
N LEU A 470 4.54 0.19 -28.18
CA LEU A 470 3.68 -0.98 -28.30
C LEU A 470 4.48 -2.24 -27.93
N ILE A 471 3.93 -3.07 -27.05
CA ILE A 471 4.58 -4.33 -26.63
C ILE A 471 4.15 -5.45 -27.57
N VAL A 472 5.11 -6.06 -28.26
CA VAL A 472 4.91 -7.21 -29.15
C VAL A 472 5.39 -8.48 -28.46
N LYS A 473 4.45 -9.36 -28.09
CA LYS A 473 4.73 -10.66 -27.44
C LYS A 473 4.90 -11.75 -28.50
N ALA A 474 5.74 -12.75 -28.18
CA ALA A 474 5.84 -13.96 -28.99
C ALA A 474 4.59 -14.84 -28.81
N GLU A 475 4.33 -15.73 -29.77
CA GLU A 475 3.26 -16.71 -29.65
C GLU A 475 3.57 -17.74 -28.54
N GLY A 476 2.60 -18.58 -28.16
CA GLY A 476 2.81 -19.69 -27.22
C GLY A 476 3.10 -19.26 -25.77
N ILE A 477 3.81 -20.12 -25.03
CA ILE A 477 4.05 -20.00 -23.58
C ILE A 477 5.53 -19.86 -23.33
N GLU A 478 5.91 -18.86 -22.53
CA GLU A 478 7.29 -18.64 -22.10
C GLU A 478 7.74 -19.73 -21.11
N VAL A 479 8.88 -20.34 -21.39
CA VAL A 479 9.55 -21.33 -20.54
C VAL A 479 10.94 -20.82 -20.20
N THR A 480 11.27 -20.87 -18.92
CA THR A 480 12.60 -20.51 -18.41
C THR A 480 13.35 -21.76 -17.95
N LYS A 481 14.55 -21.96 -18.47
CA LYS A 481 15.50 -22.99 -17.99
C LYS A 481 16.74 -22.31 -17.44
N THR A 482 17.24 -22.80 -16.31
CA THR A 482 18.41 -22.23 -15.64
C THR A 482 19.48 -23.29 -15.44
N HIS A 483 20.73 -22.87 -15.57
CA HIS A 483 21.91 -23.65 -15.25
C HIS A 483 22.77 -22.85 -14.28
N ASN A 484 23.10 -23.42 -13.12
CA ASN A 484 23.77 -22.70 -12.04
C ASN A 484 25.07 -23.39 -11.64
N TRP A 485 26.08 -22.60 -11.30
CA TRP A 485 27.36 -23.06 -10.78
C TRP A 485 27.82 -22.19 -9.62
N LEU A 486 28.49 -22.84 -8.67
CA LEU A 486 29.27 -22.19 -7.61
C LEU A 486 30.73 -22.64 -7.75
N LEU A 487 31.60 -21.71 -8.15
CA LEU A 487 33.00 -21.98 -8.41
C LEU A 487 33.88 -21.20 -7.44
N CYS A 488 34.71 -21.92 -6.67
CA CYS A 488 35.61 -21.37 -5.67
C CYS A 488 37.07 -21.68 -6.04
N PRO A 489 37.72 -20.84 -6.87
CA PRO A 489 39.05 -21.10 -7.43
C PRO A 489 40.17 -21.27 -6.40
N LYS A 490 40.12 -20.61 -5.23
CA LYS A 490 41.16 -20.64 -4.18
C LYS A 490 42.60 -20.48 -4.72
N GLY A 491 42.78 -19.67 -5.77
CA GLY A 491 44.06 -19.45 -6.46
C GLY A 491 44.33 -20.33 -7.69
N ASN A 492 43.48 -21.32 -7.98
CA ASN A 492 43.55 -22.16 -9.18
C ASN A 492 42.51 -21.72 -10.21
N THR A 493 42.75 -22.00 -11.50
CA THR A 493 41.73 -21.81 -12.54
C THR A 493 40.74 -22.97 -12.54
N LEU A 494 39.44 -22.68 -12.41
CA LEU A 494 38.37 -23.66 -12.55
C LEU A 494 37.65 -23.48 -13.89
N THR A 495 37.35 -24.59 -14.57
CA THR A 495 36.64 -24.62 -15.85
C THR A 495 35.49 -25.61 -15.82
N GLU A 496 34.32 -25.18 -16.31
CA GLU A 496 33.12 -26.00 -16.49
C GLU A 496 32.59 -25.83 -17.92
N GLU A 497 32.02 -26.89 -18.49
CA GLU A 497 31.42 -26.86 -19.82
C GLU A 497 29.95 -27.24 -19.75
N THR A 498 29.12 -26.55 -20.53
CA THR A 498 27.70 -26.85 -20.66
C THR A 498 27.25 -26.71 -22.10
N GLU A 499 26.34 -27.56 -22.52
CA GLU A 499 25.73 -27.49 -23.85
C GLU A 499 24.27 -27.09 -23.73
N ILE A 500 23.93 -25.94 -24.29
CA ILE A 500 22.55 -25.43 -24.30
C ILE A 500 21.88 -25.91 -25.58
N GLN A 501 20.83 -26.73 -25.41
CA GLN A 501 20.03 -27.27 -26.50
C GLN A 501 18.59 -26.75 -26.39
N LEU A 502 18.14 -26.07 -27.45
CA LEU A 502 16.76 -25.63 -27.58
C LEU A 502 15.88 -26.79 -28.08
N PRO A 503 14.67 -26.98 -27.53
CA PRO A 503 13.70 -27.93 -28.07
C PRO A 503 13.35 -27.64 -29.54
N GLY A 504 13.02 -28.68 -30.32
CA GLY A 504 12.67 -28.52 -31.74
C GLY A 504 11.35 -27.79 -32.01
N ASN A 505 10.52 -27.59 -30.98
CA ASN A 505 9.23 -26.89 -31.05
C ASN A 505 9.31 -25.44 -30.54
N VAL A 506 10.50 -24.85 -30.42
CA VAL A 506 10.66 -23.44 -30.01
C VAL A 506 10.17 -22.50 -31.10
N ILE A 507 9.50 -21.43 -30.67
CA ILE A 507 9.02 -20.37 -31.55
C ILE A 507 10.20 -19.51 -32.00
N GLU A 508 10.36 -19.35 -33.32
CA GLU A 508 11.50 -18.64 -33.91
C GLU A 508 11.62 -17.20 -33.38
N GLY A 509 12.84 -16.81 -32.98
CA GLY A 509 13.16 -15.47 -32.45
C GLY A 509 12.69 -15.20 -31.01
N SER A 510 11.98 -16.12 -30.35
CA SER A 510 11.59 -15.97 -28.94
C SER A 510 12.73 -16.27 -27.96
N ALA A 511 13.68 -17.10 -28.38
CA ALA A 511 14.76 -17.58 -27.54
C ALA A 511 15.78 -16.48 -27.26
N HIS A 512 16.06 -16.23 -25.98
CA HIS A 512 17.16 -15.39 -25.53
C HIS A 512 17.81 -15.99 -24.28
N ALA A 513 19.10 -15.76 -24.09
CA ALA A 513 19.82 -16.24 -22.92
C ALA A 513 20.53 -15.08 -22.21
N THR A 514 20.48 -15.09 -20.88
CA THR A 514 21.21 -14.14 -20.04
C THR A 514 22.21 -14.87 -19.16
N VAL A 515 23.37 -14.25 -18.96
CA VAL A 515 24.41 -14.72 -18.04
C VAL A 515 24.48 -13.75 -16.88
N SER A 516 24.34 -14.29 -15.67
CA SER A 516 24.40 -13.51 -14.44
C SER A 516 25.46 -14.02 -13.49
N VAL A 517 26.26 -13.11 -12.96
CA VAL A 517 27.43 -13.39 -12.10
C VAL A 517 27.34 -12.58 -10.81
N LEU A 518 27.64 -13.24 -9.69
CA LEU A 518 27.68 -12.68 -8.34
C LEU A 518 28.87 -13.25 -7.55
N GLY A 519 29.37 -12.49 -6.57
CA GLY A 519 30.40 -12.96 -5.63
C GLY A 519 29.86 -13.61 -4.37
N ASP A 520 28.53 -13.71 -4.26
CA ASP A 520 27.82 -14.23 -3.10
C ASP A 520 26.70 -15.17 -3.54
N ILE A 521 26.60 -16.33 -2.90
CA ILE A 521 25.57 -17.33 -3.16
C ILE A 521 24.16 -16.83 -2.81
N LEU A 522 24.04 -15.93 -1.83
CA LEU A 522 22.78 -15.28 -1.46
C LEU A 522 22.54 -13.98 -2.23
N GLY A 523 23.51 -13.55 -3.05
CA GLY A 523 23.42 -12.34 -3.88
C GLY A 523 22.23 -12.35 -4.86
N ARG A 524 21.79 -13.53 -5.35
CA ARG A 524 20.62 -13.66 -6.24
C ARG A 524 19.32 -13.35 -5.51
N ALA A 525 19.17 -13.92 -4.31
CA ALA A 525 18.03 -13.64 -3.43
C ALA A 525 17.99 -12.15 -3.04
N LEU A 526 19.16 -11.49 -3.01
CA LEU A 526 19.32 -10.07 -2.75
C LEU A 526 19.13 -9.15 -3.97
N LYS A 527 19.22 -9.59 -5.23
CA LYS A 527 18.82 -8.73 -6.37
C LYS A 527 17.31 -8.63 -6.43
N ASN A 528 16.65 -9.76 -6.19
CA ASN A 528 15.21 -9.84 -6.13
C ASN A 528 14.72 -9.41 -4.75
N LEU A 529 15.21 -8.30 -4.18
CA LEU A 529 14.56 -7.73 -2.99
C LEU A 529 13.08 -7.50 -3.31
N ASP A 530 12.71 -7.01 -4.49
CA ASP A 530 11.29 -6.81 -4.81
C ASP A 530 10.55 -8.11 -5.20
N GLY A 531 11.21 -9.28 -5.18
CA GLY A 531 10.67 -10.61 -5.47
C GLY A 531 10.66 -11.58 -4.26
N LEU A 532 11.78 -11.66 -3.53
CA LEU A 532 11.97 -12.42 -2.29
C LEU A 532 11.85 -11.56 -1.02
N LEU A 533 12.31 -10.29 -0.99
CA LEU A 533 11.88 -9.29 0.01
C LEU A 533 10.57 -8.59 -0.44
N GLN A 534 9.59 -9.33 -0.96
CA GLN A 534 8.30 -8.74 -1.27
C GLN A 534 7.60 -8.27 0.01
N MET A 535 6.84 -7.18 -0.09
CA MET A 535 5.93 -6.79 0.98
C MET A 535 5.04 -8.01 1.28
N PRO A 536 5.04 -8.56 2.50
CA PRO A 536 4.24 -9.73 2.80
C PRO A 536 2.75 -9.44 2.52
N TYR A 537 2.12 -10.28 1.69
CA TYR A 537 0.73 -10.16 1.28
C TYR A 537 0.05 -11.52 1.26
N GLY A 538 -1.27 -11.51 1.10
CA GLY A 538 -2.07 -12.73 1.04
C GLY A 538 -2.39 -13.28 2.42
N CYS A 539 -2.74 -14.57 2.48
CA CYS A 539 -3.15 -15.26 3.71
C CYS A 539 -1.96 -15.49 4.68
N GLY A 540 -2.24 -15.92 5.91
CA GLY A 540 -1.21 -16.11 6.96
C GLY A 540 -0.10 -17.10 6.59
N GLU A 541 -0.34 -18.01 5.64
CA GLU A 541 0.68 -18.88 5.05
C GLU A 541 1.61 -18.11 4.10
N GLN A 542 1.04 -17.39 3.12
CA GLN A 542 1.79 -16.61 2.13
C GLN A 542 2.56 -15.46 2.77
N ASN A 543 1.97 -14.81 3.77
CA ASN A 543 2.63 -13.76 4.53
C ASN A 543 3.90 -14.29 5.21
N MET A 544 3.85 -15.49 5.82
CA MET A 544 5.02 -16.13 6.41
C MET A 544 6.02 -16.66 5.37
N ALA A 545 5.54 -17.11 4.21
CA ALA A 545 6.38 -17.53 3.09
C ALA A 545 7.32 -16.42 2.61
N LEU A 546 6.86 -15.17 2.68
CA LEU A 546 7.62 -13.98 2.32
C LEU A 546 8.41 -13.42 3.51
N LEU A 547 7.86 -13.47 4.72
CA LEU A 547 8.51 -12.92 5.91
C LEU A 547 9.76 -13.72 6.33
N ALA A 548 9.70 -15.06 6.30
CA ALA A 548 10.77 -15.90 6.82
C ALA A 548 12.10 -15.76 6.04
N PRO A 549 12.14 -15.82 4.68
CA PRO A 549 13.36 -15.58 3.91
C PRO A 549 14.03 -14.25 4.26
N ASN A 550 13.24 -13.19 4.48
CA ASN A 550 13.74 -11.85 4.78
C ASN A 550 14.56 -11.81 6.07
N ILE A 551 14.11 -12.57 7.08
CA ILE A 551 14.80 -12.65 8.37
C ILE A 551 16.16 -13.32 8.20
N TYR A 552 16.23 -14.45 7.48
CA TYR A 552 17.48 -15.19 7.27
C TYR A 552 18.48 -14.44 6.40
N ILE A 553 17.99 -13.71 5.39
CA ILE A 553 18.82 -12.83 4.56
C ILE A 553 19.43 -11.70 5.40
N LEU A 554 18.66 -11.09 6.30
CA LEU A 554 19.18 -10.06 7.21
C LEU A 554 20.18 -10.63 8.22
N GLU A 555 19.91 -11.80 8.78
CA GLU A 555 20.83 -12.51 9.68
C GLU A 555 22.17 -12.78 8.99
N TYR A 556 22.13 -13.20 7.73
CA TYR A 556 23.31 -13.40 6.90
C TYR A 556 24.10 -12.10 6.67
N LEU A 557 23.42 -11.03 6.22
CA LEU A 557 24.06 -9.75 5.95
C LEU A 557 24.67 -9.15 7.22
N GLN A 558 24.02 -9.34 8.37
CA GLN A 558 24.54 -8.91 9.66
C GLN A 558 25.79 -9.70 10.06
N LYS A 559 25.77 -11.05 9.93
CA LYS A 559 26.91 -11.91 10.26
C LYS A 559 28.11 -11.68 9.36
N THR A 560 27.90 -11.42 8.08
CA THR A 560 28.97 -11.13 7.11
C THR A 560 29.41 -9.67 7.07
N GLN A 561 28.82 -8.80 7.90
CA GLN A 561 29.10 -7.36 7.95
C GLN A 561 28.85 -6.63 6.61
N GLN A 562 27.94 -7.16 5.78
CA GLN A 562 27.55 -6.60 4.49
C GLN A 562 26.22 -5.81 4.54
N LEU A 563 25.60 -5.69 5.73
CA LEU A 563 24.32 -5.00 5.91
C LEU A 563 24.48 -3.47 5.84
N THR A 564 24.00 -2.87 4.75
CA THR A 564 23.95 -1.40 4.62
C THR A 564 22.75 -0.80 5.36
N PRO A 565 22.83 0.48 5.82
CA PRO A 565 21.70 1.15 6.48
C PRO A 565 20.42 1.19 5.62
N ALA A 566 20.56 1.42 4.31
CA ALA A 566 19.42 1.47 3.38
C ALA A 566 18.70 0.12 3.26
N ILE A 567 19.45 -0.99 3.17
CA ILE A 567 18.86 -2.34 3.13
C ILE A 567 18.19 -2.65 4.47
N LYS A 568 18.83 -2.27 5.59
CA LYS A 568 18.26 -2.48 6.93
C LYS A 568 16.93 -1.75 7.10
N GLU A 569 16.84 -0.48 6.72
CA GLU A 569 15.60 0.30 6.83
C GLU A 569 14.47 -0.29 5.98
N LYS A 570 14.76 -0.58 4.70
CA LYS A 570 13.78 -1.21 3.79
C LYS A 570 13.28 -2.54 4.34
N ALA A 571 14.18 -3.39 4.80
CA ALA A 571 13.82 -4.70 5.32
C ALA A 571 13.11 -4.62 6.68
N SER A 572 13.51 -3.73 7.59
CA SER A 572 12.79 -3.48 8.86
C SER A 572 11.34 -3.03 8.61
N ASN A 573 11.09 -2.21 7.58
CA ASN A 573 9.73 -1.82 7.19
C ASN A 573 8.91 -3.03 6.71
N PHE A 574 9.49 -3.90 5.88
CA PHE A 574 8.83 -5.13 5.43
C PHE A 574 8.57 -6.12 6.57
N LEU A 575 9.54 -6.30 7.48
CA LEU A 575 9.37 -7.13 8.66
C LEU A 575 8.27 -6.60 9.59
N SER A 576 8.22 -5.28 9.81
CA SER A 576 7.21 -4.63 10.66
C SER A 576 5.82 -4.76 10.05
N SER A 577 5.68 -4.53 8.75
CA SER A 577 4.42 -4.71 8.02
C SER A 577 3.96 -6.18 8.03
N GLY A 578 4.88 -7.12 7.77
CA GLY A 578 4.56 -8.55 7.77
C GLY A 578 4.21 -9.09 9.16
N TYR A 579 4.86 -8.60 10.22
CA TYR A 579 4.50 -8.89 11.61
C TYR A 579 3.07 -8.42 11.92
N GLN A 580 2.75 -7.15 11.63
CA GLN A 580 1.42 -6.60 11.87
C GLN A 580 0.33 -7.35 11.07
N ARG A 581 0.60 -7.69 9.80
CA ARG A 581 -0.31 -8.52 9.01
C ARG A 581 -0.50 -9.92 9.60
N GLN A 582 0.58 -10.56 10.05
CA GLN A 582 0.50 -11.92 10.58
C GLN A 582 -0.38 -11.99 11.84
N LEU A 583 -0.40 -10.92 12.65
CA LEU A 583 -1.26 -10.84 13.83
C LEU A 583 -2.76 -10.87 13.49
N ASN A 584 -3.17 -10.46 12.28
CA ASN A 584 -4.56 -10.59 11.84
C ASN A 584 -5.01 -12.05 11.70
N TYR A 585 -4.07 -12.99 11.62
CA TYR A 585 -4.33 -14.42 11.50
C TYR A 585 -4.20 -15.17 12.84
N LYS A 586 -3.95 -14.44 13.94
CA LYS A 586 -3.91 -14.97 15.31
C LYS A 586 -5.31 -15.01 15.91
N ASP A 587 -5.71 -16.15 16.45
CA ASP A 587 -6.96 -16.29 17.17
C ASP A 587 -6.88 -15.79 18.63
N SER A 588 -8.02 -15.73 19.32
CA SER A 588 -8.08 -15.31 20.74
C SER A 588 -7.39 -16.30 21.69
N THR A 589 -7.15 -17.53 21.26
CA THR A 589 -6.49 -18.58 22.06
C THR A 589 -4.98 -18.59 21.92
N GLY A 590 -4.43 -17.82 20.97
CA GLY A 590 -2.99 -17.72 20.73
C GLY A 590 -2.51 -18.43 19.47
N ALA A 591 -3.35 -19.18 18.77
CA ALA A 591 -2.97 -19.97 17.61
C ALA A 591 -3.02 -19.16 16.31
N TYR A 592 -2.20 -19.54 15.34
CA TYR A 592 -2.29 -18.99 13.99
C TYR A 592 -3.05 -19.95 13.06
N SER A 593 -3.89 -19.38 12.21
CA SER A 593 -4.61 -20.09 11.15
C SER A 593 -4.31 -19.46 9.79
N THR A 594 -4.62 -20.15 8.70
CA THR A 594 -4.30 -19.65 7.35
C THR A 594 -5.05 -18.36 7.01
N PHE A 595 -6.31 -18.24 7.42
CA PHE A 595 -7.17 -17.08 7.07
C PHE A 595 -7.64 -16.26 8.27
N GLY A 596 -7.17 -16.57 9.48
CA GLY A 596 -7.63 -15.91 10.71
C GLY A 596 -8.99 -16.40 11.20
N SER A 597 -9.72 -17.15 10.38
CA SER A 597 -10.95 -17.88 10.76
C SER A 597 -10.75 -19.39 10.58
N GLY A 598 -11.24 -20.18 11.54
CA GLY A 598 -11.12 -21.64 11.55
C GLY A 598 -10.20 -22.20 12.65
N PRO A 599 -9.97 -23.52 12.68
CA PRO A 599 -9.17 -24.16 13.72
C PRO A 599 -7.68 -23.79 13.60
N GLY A 600 -7.07 -23.40 14.71
CA GLY A 600 -5.64 -23.12 14.82
C GLY A 600 -4.75 -24.28 14.36
N ASN A 601 -3.67 -23.94 13.64
CA ASN A 601 -2.77 -24.90 13.04
C ASN A 601 -1.47 -25.04 13.86
N THR A 602 -1.16 -26.26 14.30
CA THR A 602 0.01 -26.50 15.16
C THR A 602 1.34 -26.26 14.45
N TRP A 603 1.45 -26.66 13.18
CA TRP A 603 2.66 -26.42 12.39
C TRP A 603 2.89 -24.93 12.11
N LEU A 604 1.84 -24.21 11.64
CA LEU A 604 1.95 -22.78 11.33
C LEU A 604 2.28 -21.97 12.57
N THR A 605 1.64 -22.28 13.70
CA THR A 605 1.90 -21.59 14.97
C THR A 605 3.35 -21.76 15.42
N ALA A 606 3.92 -22.97 15.30
CA ALA A 606 5.33 -23.21 15.60
C ALA A 606 6.27 -22.49 14.62
N PHE A 607 5.92 -22.45 13.32
CA PHE A 607 6.71 -21.73 12.31
C PHE A 607 6.71 -20.21 12.52
N VAL A 608 5.55 -19.63 12.87
CA VAL A 608 5.41 -18.21 13.22
C VAL A 608 6.23 -17.90 14.47
N LEU A 609 6.11 -18.71 15.53
CA LEU A 609 6.86 -18.54 16.78
C LEU A 609 8.38 -18.54 16.54
N ARG A 610 8.87 -19.53 15.79
CA ARG A 610 10.28 -19.66 15.39
C ARG A 610 10.78 -18.42 14.62
N SER A 611 10.00 -17.96 13.64
CA SER A 611 10.36 -16.84 12.78
C SER A 611 10.33 -15.51 13.55
N PHE A 612 9.31 -15.30 14.38
CA PHE A 612 9.19 -14.09 15.21
C PHE A 612 10.33 -13.98 16.20
N HIS A 613 10.74 -15.07 16.83
CA HIS A 613 11.90 -15.04 17.73
C HIS A 613 13.16 -14.53 17.01
N LYS A 614 13.45 -15.04 15.80
CA LYS A 614 14.59 -14.57 15.01
C LYS A 614 14.46 -13.11 14.58
N ALA A 615 13.25 -12.67 14.25
CA ALA A 615 12.97 -11.29 13.85
C ALA A 615 13.15 -10.26 14.99
N GLN A 616 13.15 -10.67 16.28
CA GLN A 616 13.41 -9.78 17.42
C GLN A 616 14.77 -9.06 17.34
N SER A 617 15.72 -9.62 16.59
CA SER A 617 17.04 -9.00 16.37
C SER A 617 16.98 -7.75 15.48
N PHE A 618 15.89 -7.56 14.72
CA PHE A 618 15.75 -6.50 13.72
C PHE A 618 14.57 -5.56 13.96
N ILE A 619 13.48 -6.05 14.57
CA ILE A 619 12.24 -5.31 14.85
C ILE A 619 11.71 -5.58 16.25
N TYR A 620 10.87 -4.68 16.77
CA TYR A 620 10.17 -4.91 18.02
C TYR A 620 9.02 -5.91 17.83
N ILE A 621 8.98 -6.94 18.68
CA ILE A 621 7.92 -7.95 18.72
C ILE A 621 7.45 -8.08 20.16
N ASP A 622 6.13 -8.04 20.35
CA ASP A 622 5.50 -8.16 21.67
C ASP A 622 5.67 -9.59 22.23
N GLU A 623 6.41 -9.70 23.33
CA GLU A 623 6.69 -10.98 24.00
C GLU A 623 5.42 -11.65 24.53
N THR A 624 4.42 -10.88 24.96
CA THR A 624 3.15 -11.45 25.44
C THR A 624 2.45 -12.24 24.35
N LYS A 625 2.51 -11.75 23.11
CA LYS A 625 1.89 -12.42 21.96
C LYS A 625 2.59 -13.72 21.60
N MET A 626 3.90 -13.81 21.80
CA MET A 626 4.66 -15.04 21.58
C MET A 626 4.39 -16.06 22.69
N GLU A 627 4.29 -15.61 23.95
CA GLU A 627 4.02 -16.50 25.08
C GLU A 627 2.62 -17.13 25.00
N ASP A 628 1.61 -16.38 24.53
CA ASP A 628 0.28 -16.95 24.25
C ASP A 628 0.38 -18.13 23.27
N SER A 629 1.10 -17.94 22.15
CA SER A 629 1.26 -18.95 21.10
C SER A 629 2.07 -20.15 21.58
N LYS A 630 3.09 -19.91 22.42
CA LYS A 630 3.87 -20.96 23.06
C LYS A 630 3.00 -21.79 24.01
N THR A 631 2.21 -21.13 24.87
CA THR A 631 1.30 -21.79 25.82
C THR A 631 0.29 -22.65 25.08
N TRP A 632 -0.30 -22.14 23.99
CA TRP A 632 -1.24 -22.89 23.17
C TRP A 632 -0.63 -24.15 22.55
N LEU A 633 0.62 -24.10 22.08
CA LEU A 633 1.32 -25.29 21.57
C LEU A 633 1.55 -26.34 22.67
N ILE A 634 1.92 -25.89 23.88
CA ILE A 634 2.15 -26.76 25.05
C ILE A 634 0.89 -27.53 25.43
N GLU A 635 -0.28 -26.89 25.38
CA GLU A 635 -1.57 -27.54 25.65
C GLU A 635 -1.93 -28.65 24.66
N ARG A 636 -1.26 -28.72 23.50
CA ARG A 636 -1.46 -29.74 22.46
C ARG A 636 -0.42 -30.87 22.50
N GLN A 637 0.35 -30.96 23.58
CA GLN A 637 1.23 -32.09 23.86
C GLN A 637 0.46 -33.25 24.52
N ASN A 638 0.58 -34.47 23.99
CA ASN A 638 -0.04 -35.67 24.54
C ASN A 638 0.73 -36.18 25.78
N ILE A 639 0.15 -37.13 26.53
CA ILE A 639 0.79 -37.77 27.70
C ILE A 639 2.09 -38.49 27.33
N THR A 640 2.18 -39.00 26.10
CA THR A 640 3.41 -39.60 25.54
C THR A 640 4.51 -38.58 25.28
N GLY A 641 4.21 -37.29 25.31
CA GLY A 641 5.14 -36.20 25.01
C GLY A 641 5.16 -35.75 23.55
N CYS A 642 4.54 -36.49 22.63
CA CYS A 642 4.41 -36.09 21.23
C CYS A 642 3.31 -35.02 21.05
N PHE A 643 3.45 -34.15 20.05
CA PHE A 643 2.49 -33.10 19.73
C PHE A 643 1.42 -33.58 18.76
N VAL A 644 0.16 -33.20 19.01
CA VAL A 644 -0.97 -33.60 18.16
C VAL A 644 -1.10 -32.65 16.97
N GLN A 645 -1.35 -33.21 15.78
CA GLN A 645 -1.62 -32.41 14.59
C GLN A 645 -3.02 -31.80 14.66
N SER A 646 -3.10 -30.47 14.58
CA SER A 646 -4.37 -29.72 14.50
C SER A 646 -4.33 -28.73 13.35
N GLY A 647 -5.51 -28.47 12.77
CA GLY A 647 -5.70 -27.58 11.64
C GLY A 647 -5.31 -28.22 10.29
N LYS A 648 -5.84 -27.63 9.21
CA LYS A 648 -5.41 -27.92 7.84
C LYS A 648 -4.60 -26.71 7.36
N LEU A 649 -3.52 -26.98 6.62
CA LEU A 649 -2.86 -25.94 5.84
C LEU A 649 -3.40 -26.02 4.42
N PHE A 650 -3.42 -24.89 3.74
CA PHE A 650 -3.68 -24.86 2.31
C PHE A 650 -2.45 -25.29 1.52
N ASN A 651 -1.25 -24.97 1.99
CA ASN A 651 0.00 -25.43 1.41
C ASN A 651 0.62 -26.61 2.17
N ASN A 652 0.43 -27.83 1.68
CA ASN A 652 1.13 -28.98 2.26
C ASN A 652 2.65 -28.94 2.05
N ARG A 653 3.19 -28.18 1.07
CA ARG A 653 4.64 -27.98 0.91
C ARG A 653 5.22 -26.95 1.87
N MET A 654 4.42 -26.12 2.52
CA MET A 654 4.93 -25.30 3.65
C MET A 654 5.32 -26.20 4.81
N LYS A 655 4.61 -27.30 5.06
CA LYS A 655 5.05 -28.33 6.01
C LYS A 655 6.34 -29.02 5.58
N GLY A 656 6.68 -29.00 4.29
CA GLY A 656 7.78 -29.79 3.77
C GLY A 656 7.50 -31.29 3.94
N GLY A 657 8.49 -32.04 4.43
CA GLY A 657 8.33 -33.46 4.79
C GLY A 657 7.52 -33.74 6.07
N VAL A 658 6.96 -32.72 6.74
CA VAL A 658 6.20 -32.90 7.99
C VAL A 658 4.78 -33.41 7.71
N SER A 659 4.60 -34.73 7.71
CA SER A 659 3.32 -35.38 7.39
C SER A 659 2.68 -36.16 8.54
N ASP A 660 3.46 -36.50 9.57
CA ASP A 660 3.07 -37.39 10.66
C ASP A 660 3.37 -36.78 12.04
N GLU A 661 2.85 -37.38 13.10
CA GLU A 661 2.99 -36.86 14.46
C GLU A 661 4.46 -36.78 14.92
N VAL A 662 5.33 -37.68 14.42
CA VAL A 662 6.75 -37.72 14.77
C VAL A 662 7.50 -36.54 14.15
N THR A 663 7.34 -36.32 12.84
CA THR A 663 7.99 -35.18 12.16
C THR A 663 7.46 -33.84 12.66
N LEU A 664 6.15 -33.75 12.97
CA LEU A 664 5.57 -32.55 13.57
C LEU A 664 6.15 -32.28 14.96
N SER A 665 6.25 -33.33 15.78
CA SER A 665 6.86 -33.22 17.10
C SER A 665 8.30 -32.74 16.99
N ALA A 666 9.11 -33.37 16.13
CA ALA A 666 10.51 -32.99 15.91
C ALA A 666 10.64 -31.53 15.45
N TYR A 667 9.76 -31.07 14.57
CA TYR A 667 9.75 -29.68 14.10
C TYR A 667 9.40 -28.70 15.22
N ILE A 668 8.38 -29.00 16.03
CA ILE A 668 7.98 -28.15 17.17
C ILE A 668 9.10 -28.13 18.22
N THR A 669 9.75 -29.26 18.51
CA THR A 669 10.90 -29.31 19.42
C THR A 669 12.06 -28.47 18.88
N ALA A 670 12.38 -28.55 17.59
CA ALA A 670 13.40 -27.72 16.97
C ALA A 670 13.06 -26.23 17.09
N ALA A 671 11.81 -25.85 16.81
CA ALA A 671 11.33 -24.47 16.94
C ALA A 671 11.47 -23.96 18.40
N LEU A 672 11.07 -24.74 19.39
CA LEU A 672 11.17 -24.39 20.81
C LEU A 672 12.63 -24.26 21.28
N LEU A 673 13.53 -25.11 20.78
CA LEU A 673 14.97 -25.05 21.08
C LEU A 673 15.60 -23.81 20.43
N GLU A 674 15.20 -23.47 19.20
CA GLU A 674 15.66 -22.25 18.52
C GLU A 674 15.13 -20.96 19.19
N THR A 675 14.02 -21.00 19.93
CA THR A 675 13.54 -19.87 20.74
C THR A 675 14.20 -19.75 22.11
N ASN A 676 15.37 -20.37 22.31
CA ASN A 676 16.12 -20.42 23.57
C ASN A 676 15.34 -21.02 24.76
N SER A 677 14.38 -21.92 24.52
CA SER A 677 13.76 -22.67 25.63
C SER A 677 14.81 -23.58 26.27
N SER A 678 14.87 -23.58 27.61
CA SER A 678 15.81 -24.42 28.34
C SER A 678 15.57 -25.90 28.03
N ILE A 679 16.65 -26.68 27.90
CA ILE A 679 16.59 -28.15 27.75
C ILE A 679 15.88 -28.79 28.96
N ASN A 680 15.93 -28.13 30.12
CA ASN A 680 15.28 -28.56 31.35
C ASN A 680 13.79 -28.21 31.42
N ASP A 681 13.24 -27.53 30.41
CA ASP A 681 11.80 -27.28 30.32
C ASP A 681 11.07 -28.63 30.26
N PRO A 682 10.09 -28.89 31.16
CA PRO A 682 9.38 -30.16 31.21
C PRO A 682 8.70 -30.51 29.88
N VAL A 683 8.32 -29.52 29.07
CA VAL A 683 7.70 -29.73 27.76
C VAL A 683 8.70 -30.30 26.77
N VAL A 684 9.90 -29.70 26.70
CA VAL A 684 10.97 -30.12 25.79
C VAL A 684 11.48 -31.50 26.19
N SER A 685 11.67 -31.76 27.49
CA SER A 685 12.13 -33.07 27.99
C SER A 685 11.15 -34.21 27.67
N ARG A 686 9.84 -33.99 27.82
CA ARG A 686 8.81 -34.96 27.41
C ARG A 686 8.80 -35.19 25.91
N SER A 687 8.95 -34.13 25.13
CA SER A 687 9.01 -34.21 23.67
C SER A 687 10.23 -35.01 23.21
N LEU A 688 11.41 -34.76 23.79
CA LEU A 688 12.63 -35.52 23.51
C LEU A 688 12.50 -37.00 23.91
N SER A 689 11.77 -37.30 24.98
CA SER A 689 11.49 -38.69 25.39
C SER A 689 10.67 -39.42 24.32
N CYS A 690 9.65 -38.77 23.73
CA CYS A 690 8.92 -39.29 22.57
C CYS A 690 9.85 -39.50 21.36
N LEU A 691 10.65 -38.50 20.99
CA LEU A 691 11.50 -38.57 19.79
C LEU A 691 12.61 -39.62 19.89
N ARG A 692 13.09 -39.93 21.10
CA ARG A 692 14.12 -40.97 21.31
C ARG A 692 13.65 -42.36 20.90
N GLU A 693 12.37 -42.66 21.01
CA GLU A 693 11.82 -43.97 20.59
C GLU A 693 11.98 -44.21 19.08
N PHE A 694 12.04 -43.14 18.29
CA PHE A 694 12.14 -43.18 16.82
C PHE A 694 13.57 -43.02 16.30
N THR A 695 14.58 -42.92 17.17
CA THR A 695 15.99 -42.75 16.76
C THR A 695 16.58 -43.94 16.03
N ASN A 696 16.00 -45.13 16.20
CA ASN A 696 16.39 -46.36 15.52
C ASN A 696 15.48 -46.70 14.31
N ASP A 697 14.49 -45.85 14.00
CA ASP A 697 13.62 -46.02 12.84
C ASP A 697 14.18 -45.25 11.63
N PHE A 698 14.69 -45.99 10.66
CA PHE A 698 15.30 -45.48 9.43
C PHE A 698 14.39 -45.62 8.20
N SER A 699 13.10 -45.86 8.40
CA SER A 699 12.13 -45.97 7.30
C SER A 699 11.97 -44.68 6.50
N ASN A 700 12.19 -43.52 7.14
CA ASN A 700 11.98 -42.21 6.56
C ASN A 700 13.26 -41.34 6.69
N THR A 701 13.96 -41.13 5.58
CA THR A 701 15.18 -40.32 5.49
C THR A 701 14.97 -38.88 5.97
N TYR A 702 13.80 -38.29 5.70
CA TYR A 702 13.45 -36.96 6.19
C TYR A 702 13.38 -36.89 7.71
N THR A 703 12.70 -37.85 8.34
CA THR A 703 12.60 -37.94 9.80
C THR A 703 13.98 -38.07 10.43
N THR A 704 14.86 -38.91 9.87
CA THR A 704 16.24 -39.07 10.36
C THR A 704 17.04 -37.76 10.27
N ALA A 705 16.91 -37.00 9.18
CA ALA A 705 17.59 -35.72 9.00
C ALA A 705 17.10 -34.65 9.99
N LEU A 706 15.78 -34.56 10.20
CA LEU A 706 15.19 -33.61 11.15
C LEU A 706 15.55 -33.97 12.60
N LEU A 707 15.53 -35.25 12.96
CA LEU A 707 16.00 -35.72 14.27
C LEU A 707 17.49 -35.42 14.48
N ALA A 708 18.33 -35.63 13.47
CA ALA A 708 19.75 -35.29 13.55
C ALA A 708 19.94 -33.80 13.85
N TYR A 709 19.13 -32.92 13.25
CA TYR A 709 19.14 -31.50 13.56
C TYR A 709 18.66 -31.21 15.00
N VAL A 710 17.54 -31.79 15.45
CA VAL A 710 17.02 -31.61 16.82
C VAL A 710 18.06 -32.04 17.87
N PHE A 711 18.64 -33.24 17.75
CA PHE A 711 19.65 -33.72 18.70
C PHE A 711 20.95 -32.91 18.63
N THR A 712 21.24 -32.28 17.48
CA THR A 712 22.33 -31.30 17.37
C THR A 712 22.03 -30.05 18.21
N LEU A 713 20.80 -29.53 18.18
CA LEU A 713 20.40 -28.37 18.98
C LEU A 713 20.39 -28.67 20.50
N VAL A 714 20.07 -29.90 20.89
CA VAL A 714 20.11 -30.36 22.29
C VAL A 714 21.54 -30.55 22.81
N GLY A 715 22.50 -30.82 21.92
CA GLY A 715 23.88 -31.15 22.27
C GLY A 715 24.12 -32.64 22.59
N ASP A 716 23.20 -33.54 22.19
CA ASP A 716 23.33 -34.99 22.35
C ASP A 716 24.20 -35.59 21.23
N MET A 717 25.51 -35.66 21.48
CA MET A 717 26.50 -36.01 20.46
C MET A 717 26.47 -37.47 20.01
N GLU A 718 26.12 -38.39 20.91
CA GLU A 718 26.09 -39.82 20.58
C GLU A 718 24.93 -40.11 19.62
N THR A 719 23.74 -39.63 19.95
CA THR A 719 22.54 -39.81 19.11
C THR A 719 22.71 -39.11 17.76
N ARG A 720 23.26 -37.88 17.77
CA ARG A 720 23.58 -37.14 16.54
C ARG A 720 24.54 -37.92 15.64
N ALA A 721 25.63 -38.44 16.19
CA ALA A 721 26.63 -39.17 15.41
C ALA A 721 26.03 -40.44 14.77
N HIS A 722 25.19 -41.16 15.52
CA HIS A 722 24.48 -42.35 15.03
C HIS A 722 23.58 -42.03 13.83
N LEU A 723 22.73 -40.99 13.94
CA LEU A 723 21.82 -40.58 12.87
C LEU A 723 22.59 -40.08 11.63
N LEU A 724 23.63 -39.26 11.82
CA LEU A 724 24.45 -38.76 10.71
C LEU A 724 25.25 -39.87 10.01
N GLN A 725 25.67 -40.91 10.72
CA GLN A 725 26.33 -42.07 10.13
C GLN A 725 25.37 -42.85 9.21
N HIS A 726 24.12 -43.04 9.64
CA HIS A 726 23.11 -43.64 8.78
C HIS A 726 22.83 -42.78 7.55
N LEU A 727 22.65 -41.46 7.72
CA LEU A 727 22.43 -40.53 6.62
C LEU A 727 23.57 -40.55 5.60
N ASP A 728 24.84 -40.65 6.02
CA ASP A 728 25.96 -40.75 5.07
C ASP A 728 25.95 -42.07 4.27
N SER A 729 25.37 -43.14 4.81
CA SER A 729 25.24 -44.44 4.13
C SER A 729 24.18 -44.43 3.00
N VAL A 730 23.16 -43.59 3.13
CA VAL A 730 22.07 -43.43 2.14
C VAL A 730 22.26 -42.20 1.24
N ALA A 731 23.35 -41.46 1.41
CA ALA A 731 23.65 -40.25 0.64
C ALA A 731 23.97 -40.58 -0.83
N VAL A 732 23.41 -39.78 -1.75
CA VAL A 732 23.71 -39.90 -3.19
C VAL A 732 24.93 -39.03 -3.50
N LYS A 733 26.05 -39.68 -3.84
CA LYS A 733 27.34 -39.04 -4.18
C LYS A 733 27.61 -39.16 -5.68
N GLN A 734 27.38 -38.10 -6.46
CA GLN A 734 27.57 -38.07 -7.92
C GLN A 734 28.34 -36.82 -8.35
N GLY A 735 29.43 -36.96 -9.09
CA GLY A 735 30.14 -35.81 -9.70
C GLY A 735 30.67 -34.75 -8.71
N GLY A 736 30.91 -35.11 -7.44
CA GLY A 736 31.28 -34.15 -6.39
C GLY A 736 30.09 -33.46 -5.71
N PHE A 737 28.86 -33.85 -6.04
CA PHE A 737 27.63 -33.49 -5.34
C PHE A 737 27.26 -34.55 -4.31
N THR A 738 26.75 -34.09 -3.16
CA THR A 738 26.18 -34.94 -2.11
C THR A 738 24.77 -34.43 -1.79
N TYR A 739 23.76 -35.30 -1.91
CA TYR A 739 22.38 -34.95 -1.58
C TYR A 739 21.58 -36.18 -1.12
N TRP A 740 20.38 -35.95 -0.60
CA TRP A 740 19.49 -36.99 -0.09
C TRP A 740 18.13 -36.94 -0.77
N SER A 741 17.48 -38.11 -0.91
CA SER A 741 16.10 -38.25 -1.38
C SER A 741 15.36 -39.29 -0.53
N GLN A 742 14.02 -39.23 -0.54
CA GLN A 742 13.17 -40.12 0.25
C GLN A 742 13.02 -41.52 -0.37
N THR A 743 12.87 -41.61 -1.70
CA THR A 743 12.92 -42.87 -2.46
C THR A 743 13.77 -42.70 -3.72
N SER A 744 14.21 -43.80 -4.33
CA SER A 744 14.94 -43.80 -5.60
C SER A 744 14.04 -43.52 -6.83
N SER A 745 12.71 -43.55 -6.65
CA SER A 745 11.70 -43.42 -7.69
C SER A 745 10.98 -42.06 -7.70
N GLU A 746 10.86 -41.39 -6.55
CA GLU A 746 10.20 -40.09 -6.44
C GLU A 746 11.24 -38.97 -6.34
N THR A 747 11.53 -38.34 -7.47
CA THR A 747 12.38 -37.15 -7.56
C THR A 747 11.59 -35.89 -7.22
N SER A 748 11.02 -35.79 -6.01
CA SER A 748 10.55 -34.49 -5.53
C SER A 748 11.77 -33.65 -5.16
N ALA A 749 12.20 -32.79 -6.09
CA ALA A 749 13.37 -31.90 -5.91
C ALA A 749 13.25 -31.08 -4.62
N SER A 750 12.02 -30.66 -4.26
CA SER A 750 11.74 -29.86 -3.06
C SER A 750 12.06 -30.59 -1.75
N LEU A 751 11.60 -31.83 -1.58
CA LEU A 751 11.89 -32.61 -0.37
C LEU A 751 13.38 -32.94 -0.26
N SER A 752 14.03 -33.21 -1.41
CA SER A 752 15.46 -33.47 -1.47
C SER A 752 16.30 -32.26 -1.04
N VAL A 753 15.87 -31.05 -1.40
CA VAL A 753 16.46 -29.77 -0.95
C VAL A 753 16.29 -29.60 0.56
N GLU A 754 15.11 -29.88 1.10
CA GLU A 754 14.84 -29.75 2.54
C GLU A 754 15.67 -30.73 3.39
N ILE A 755 15.69 -32.02 3.03
CA ILE A 755 16.48 -33.05 3.72
C ILE A 755 17.96 -32.64 3.72
N SER A 756 18.50 -32.31 2.54
CA SER A 756 19.90 -31.94 2.40
C SER A 756 20.26 -30.68 3.20
N SER A 757 19.32 -29.75 3.34
CA SER A 757 19.50 -28.53 4.14
C SER A 757 19.50 -28.81 5.64
N TYR A 758 18.65 -29.70 6.16
CA TYR A 758 18.71 -30.12 7.56
C TYR A 758 20.01 -30.87 7.89
N VAL A 759 20.49 -31.74 7.00
CA VAL A 759 21.78 -32.42 7.19
C VAL A 759 22.92 -31.41 7.20
N LEU A 760 22.90 -30.43 6.30
CA LEU A 760 23.87 -29.34 6.26
C LEU A 760 23.89 -28.54 7.57
N MET A 761 22.71 -28.16 8.10
CA MET A 761 22.60 -27.47 9.38
C MET A 761 23.07 -28.33 10.56
N ALA A 762 22.68 -29.62 10.62
CA ALA A 762 23.10 -30.54 11.68
C ALA A 762 24.62 -30.77 11.71
N LYS A 763 25.28 -30.70 10.55
CA LYS A 763 26.75 -30.76 10.45
C LYS A 763 27.40 -29.47 10.94
N LEU A 764 26.94 -28.31 10.47
CA LEU A 764 27.59 -27.02 10.68
C LEU A 764 27.24 -26.31 12.01
N ALA A 765 26.13 -26.66 12.67
CA ALA A 765 25.66 -25.96 13.86
C ALA A 765 26.58 -26.11 15.09
N PHE A 766 27.42 -27.15 15.15
CA PHE A 766 28.29 -27.41 16.31
C PHE A 766 29.80 -27.34 16.01
N SER A 767 30.28 -27.92 14.90
CA SER A 767 31.71 -27.92 14.54
C SER A 767 31.92 -27.41 13.11
N GLN A 768 32.88 -26.50 12.95
CA GLN A 768 33.26 -25.90 11.66
C GLN A 768 34.69 -26.30 11.30
N THR A 769 35.00 -27.60 11.38
CA THR A 769 36.33 -28.09 10.98
C THR A 769 36.50 -27.99 9.47
N ALA A 770 37.75 -27.98 8.99
CA ALA A 770 38.02 -27.94 7.55
C ALA A 770 37.44 -29.15 6.80
N GLU A 771 37.36 -30.31 7.45
CA GLU A 771 36.72 -31.53 6.94
C GLU A 771 35.20 -31.37 6.84
N ASP A 772 34.56 -30.82 7.89
CA ASP A 772 33.13 -30.53 7.90
C ASP A 772 32.76 -29.51 6.81
N LEU A 773 33.58 -28.48 6.62
CA LEU A 773 33.40 -27.47 5.56
C LEU A 773 33.60 -28.05 4.16
N GLY A 774 34.52 -29.00 3.99
CA GLY A 774 34.69 -29.76 2.76
C GLY A 774 33.46 -30.60 2.42
N TYR A 775 32.94 -31.34 3.39
CA TYR A 775 31.71 -32.12 3.25
C TYR A 775 30.51 -31.21 2.93
N ALA A 776 30.33 -30.14 3.70
CA ALA A 776 29.29 -29.13 3.50
C ALA A 776 29.36 -28.50 2.10
N SER A 777 30.56 -28.23 1.58
CA SER A 777 30.72 -27.65 0.23
C SER A 777 30.12 -28.53 -0.88
N SER A 778 30.18 -29.86 -0.74
CA SER A 778 29.59 -30.80 -1.72
C SER A 778 28.05 -30.74 -1.73
N ILE A 779 27.44 -30.48 -0.56
CA ILE A 779 25.99 -30.30 -0.41
C ILE A 779 25.58 -28.94 -0.98
N VAL A 780 26.31 -27.87 -0.63
CA VAL A 780 26.03 -26.51 -1.07
C VAL A 780 26.13 -26.37 -2.58
N ARG A 781 27.14 -26.99 -3.21
CA ARG A 781 27.24 -27.01 -4.68
C ARG A 781 26.00 -27.62 -5.32
N TRP A 782 25.47 -28.71 -4.77
CA TRP A 782 24.22 -29.30 -5.26
C TRP A 782 23.02 -28.38 -5.03
N LEU A 783 22.87 -27.81 -3.83
CA LEU A 783 21.79 -26.84 -3.54
C LEU A 783 21.79 -25.65 -4.51
N THR A 784 22.96 -25.13 -4.90
CA THR A 784 23.03 -24.04 -5.90
C THR A 784 22.49 -24.44 -7.26
N THR A 785 22.61 -25.71 -7.67
CA THR A 785 22.02 -26.20 -8.93
C THR A 785 20.50 -26.21 -8.90
N GLN A 786 19.89 -26.26 -7.71
CA GLN A 786 18.43 -26.30 -7.53
C GLN A 786 17.79 -24.92 -7.38
N GLN A 787 18.59 -23.84 -7.31
CA GLN A 787 18.06 -22.48 -7.26
C GLN A 787 17.39 -22.08 -8.58
N ASN A 788 16.25 -21.42 -8.50
CA ASN A 788 15.58 -20.85 -9.68
C ASN A 788 16.22 -19.52 -10.11
N TYR A 789 15.72 -18.95 -11.22
CA TYR A 789 16.19 -17.64 -11.74
C TYR A 789 16.13 -16.52 -10.70
N TYR A 790 15.16 -16.58 -9.78
CA TYR A 790 14.95 -15.57 -8.77
C TYR A 790 15.83 -15.74 -7.52
N GLY A 791 16.53 -16.87 -7.36
CA GLY A 791 17.32 -17.19 -6.17
C GLY A 791 16.52 -17.88 -5.05
N GLY A 792 15.26 -18.27 -5.31
CA GLY A 792 14.48 -19.17 -4.47
C GLY A 792 14.60 -20.63 -4.93
N PHE A 793 13.83 -21.52 -4.30
CA PHE A 793 13.77 -22.95 -4.63
C PHE A 793 12.36 -23.33 -5.11
N SER A 794 12.02 -24.62 -5.08
CA SER A 794 10.78 -25.14 -5.68
C SER A 794 9.54 -24.90 -4.82
N SER A 795 9.69 -24.67 -3.50
CA SER A 795 8.60 -24.44 -2.55
C SER A 795 8.94 -23.38 -1.50
N THR A 796 8.00 -23.09 -0.62
CA THR A 796 8.22 -22.14 0.47
C THR A 796 9.18 -22.71 1.53
N GLN A 797 8.93 -23.93 1.97
CA GLN A 797 9.69 -24.53 3.07
C GLN A 797 11.12 -24.88 2.65
N ASP A 798 11.28 -25.44 1.44
CA ASP A 798 12.61 -25.73 0.93
C ASP A 798 13.43 -24.45 0.76
N THR A 799 12.81 -23.34 0.32
CA THR A 799 13.47 -22.05 0.21
C THR A 799 13.87 -21.52 1.56
N VAL A 800 12.99 -21.55 2.56
CA VAL A 800 13.29 -21.05 3.91
C VAL A 800 14.43 -21.84 4.56
N VAL A 801 14.34 -23.18 4.56
CA VAL A 801 15.34 -24.05 5.19
C VAL A 801 16.65 -24.02 4.41
N ALA A 802 16.62 -24.00 3.07
CA ALA A 802 17.82 -23.88 2.26
C ALA A 802 18.50 -22.52 2.42
N LEU A 803 17.75 -21.41 2.43
CA LEU A 803 18.32 -20.08 2.67
C LEU A 803 18.95 -19.99 4.06
N GLN A 804 18.31 -20.57 5.08
CA GLN A 804 18.90 -20.66 6.42
C GLN A 804 20.21 -21.47 6.42
N ALA A 805 20.22 -22.63 5.78
CA ALA A 805 21.41 -23.49 5.71
C ALA A 805 22.54 -22.85 4.89
N LEU A 806 22.21 -22.22 3.76
CA LEU A 806 23.14 -21.47 2.92
C LEU A 806 23.68 -20.24 3.65
N ALA A 807 22.85 -19.51 4.40
CA ALA A 807 23.29 -18.38 5.23
C ALA A 807 24.28 -18.83 6.31
N LEU A 808 24.01 -19.98 6.94
CA LEU A 808 24.87 -20.55 7.98
C LEU A 808 26.23 -21.00 7.40
N TYR A 809 26.23 -21.71 6.26
CA TYR A 809 27.46 -22.08 5.56
C TYR A 809 28.24 -20.86 5.06
N SER A 810 27.55 -19.92 4.42
CA SER A 810 28.19 -18.75 3.83
C SER A 810 28.80 -17.86 4.91
N SER A 811 28.16 -17.73 6.07
CA SER A 811 28.73 -17.02 7.23
C SER A 811 30.02 -17.69 7.74
N ALA A 812 30.14 -19.02 7.64
CA ALA A 812 31.34 -19.75 8.08
C ALA A 812 32.49 -19.71 7.06
N VAL A 813 32.18 -19.60 5.76
CA VAL A 813 33.18 -19.61 4.67
C VAL A 813 33.50 -18.20 4.15
N PHE A 814 32.76 -17.18 4.58
CA PHE A 814 32.92 -15.81 4.13
C PHE A 814 34.34 -15.27 4.37
N SER A 815 34.99 -14.81 3.30
CA SER A 815 36.19 -13.99 3.36
C SER A 815 35.89 -12.56 2.89
N PRO A 816 36.37 -11.52 3.61
CA PRO A 816 36.23 -10.13 3.20
C PRO A 816 37.18 -9.77 2.05
N GLU A 817 38.33 -10.46 1.95
CA GLU A 817 39.36 -10.22 0.95
C GLU A 817 39.27 -11.23 -0.21
N GLY A 818 39.56 -10.74 -1.43
CA GLY A 818 39.72 -11.55 -2.63
C GLY A 818 39.11 -10.90 -3.88
N SER A 819 39.60 -11.32 -5.04
CA SER A 819 39.00 -10.96 -6.34
C SER A 819 39.03 -12.16 -7.27
N SER A 820 38.03 -12.25 -8.14
CA SER A 820 37.93 -13.28 -9.16
C SER A 820 37.37 -12.70 -10.46
N THR A 821 37.92 -13.14 -11.58
CA THR A 821 37.42 -12.83 -12.92
C THR A 821 36.71 -14.05 -13.47
N VAL A 822 35.47 -13.85 -13.91
CA VAL A 822 34.63 -14.87 -14.53
C VAL A 822 34.58 -14.60 -16.03
N THR A 823 35.01 -15.58 -16.80
CA THR A 823 34.96 -15.56 -18.26
C THR A 823 33.97 -16.61 -18.74
N VAL A 824 32.96 -16.18 -19.47
CA VAL A 824 32.00 -17.07 -20.15
C VAL A 824 32.29 -16.99 -21.64
N GLN A 825 32.84 -18.08 -22.18
CA GLN A 825 33.12 -18.20 -23.60
C GLN A 825 31.94 -18.90 -24.28
N SER A 826 31.36 -18.22 -25.27
CA SER A 826 30.32 -18.75 -26.15
C SER A 826 30.85 -18.83 -27.59
N PRO A 827 30.16 -19.54 -28.50
CA PRO A 827 30.55 -19.61 -29.91
C PRO A 827 30.64 -18.23 -30.60
N SER A 828 29.81 -17.26 -30.19
CA SER A 828 29.73 -15.90 -30.76
C SER A 828 30.66 -14.89 -30.11
N GLY A 829 31.17 -15.15 -28.90
CA GLY A 829 31.97 -14.17 -28.19
C GLY A 829 32.30 -14.53 -26.74
N GLN A 830 33.08 -13.65 -26.11
CA GLN A 830 33.54 -13.78 -24.73
C GLN A 830 32.89 -12.71 -23.85
N LEU A 831 32.27 -13.13 -22.75
CA LEU A 831 31.78 -12.24 -21.71
C LEU A 831 32.70 -12.32 -20.50
N VAL A 832 33.17 -11.17 -20.03
CA VAL A 832 34.01 -11.06 -18.82
C VAL A 832 33.26 -10.30 -17.74
N PHE A 833 33.36 -10.79 -16.52
CA PHE A 833 32.81 -10.21 -15.31
C PHE A 833 33.89 -10.20 -14.23
N ASP A 834 34.00 -9.10 -13.49
CA ASP A 834 34.93 -8.99 -12.38
C ASP A 834 34.16 -8.98 -11.07
N VAL A 835 34.60 -9.81 -10.12
CA VAL A 835 34.03 -9.96 -8.79
C VAL A 835 35.10 -9.57 -7.78
N ASN A 836 34.87 -8.49 -7.05
CA ASN A 836 35.73 -7.92 -6.03
C ASN A 836 34.89 -7.62 -4.76
N GLN A 837 35.50 -6.97 -3.78
CA GLN A 837 34.85 -6.68 -2.50
C GLN A 837 33.68 -5.69 -2.62
N GLU A 838 33.80 -4.68 -3.49
CA GLU A 838 32.78 -3.63 -3.64
C GLU A 838 31.55 -4.12 -4.40
N ASN A 839 31.74 -5.05 -5.34
CA ASN A 839 30.67 -5.54 -6.22
C ASN A 839 30.23 -6.99 -5.89
N LYS A 840 30.62 -7.52 -4.73
CA LYS A 840 30.31 -8.90 -4.30
C LYS A 840 28.80 -9.21 -4.28
N LEU A 841 28.00 -8.24 -3.83
CA LEU A 841 26.53 -8.29 -3.82
C LEU A 841 25.88 -7.71 -5.09
N LEU A 842 26.66 -7.10 -5.99
CA LEU A 842 26.14 -6.48 -7.20
C LEU A 842 25.79 -7.56 -8.22
N TYR A 843 24.52 -7.62 -8.60
CA TYR A 843 24.07 -8.49 -9.68
C TYR A 843 24.52 -7.96 -11.03
N GLN A 844 25.42 -8.68 -11.68
CA GLN A 844 25.89 -8.35 -13.02
C GLN A 844 25.21 -9.27 -14.03
N GLU A 845 24.55 -8.70 -15.04
CA GLU A 845 23.83 -9.45 -16.08
C GLU A 845 24.22 -8.97 -17.47
N LYS A 846 24.44 -9.90 -18.39
CA LYS A 846 24.67 -9.60 -19.81
C LYS A 846 23.91 -10.59 -20.69
N LEU A 847 23.44 -10.12 -21.84
CA LEU A 847 22.78 -10.95 -22.83
C LEU A 847 23.80 -11.77 -23.62
N LEU A 848 23.51 -13.05 -23.83
CA LEU A 848 24.29 -13.94 -24.69
C LEU A 848 23.80 -13.79 -26.14
N GLN A 849 24.71 -13.58 -27.09
CA GLN A 849 24.35 -13.34 -28.49
C GLN A 849 23.80 -14.60 -29.18
N ASP A 850 24.46 -15.75 -29.00
CA ASP A 850 23.90 -17.04 -29.42
C ASP A 850 23.36 -17.82 -28.22
N VAL A 851 22.12 -18.29 -28.34
CA VAL A 851 21.45 -19.07 -27.29
C VAL A 851 21.89 -20.53 -27.27
N SER A 852 22.26 -21.08 -28.44
CA SER A 852 22.55 -22.51 -28.63
C SER A 852 24.04 -22.76 -28.79
N GLY A 853 24.54 -23.84 -28.19
CA GLY A 853 25.92 -24.29 -28.36
C GLY A 853 26.63 -24.63 -27.06
N LYS A 854 27.93 -24.95 -27.20
CA LYS A 854 28.81 -25.24 -26.07
C LYS A 854 29.34 -23.94 -25.49
N ASN A 855 29.05 -23.73 -24.21
CA ASN A 855 29.55 -22.61 -23.43
C ASN A 855 30.58 -23.13 -22.42
N SER A 856 31.77 -22.53 -22.40
CA SER A 856 32.79 -22.84 -21.39
C SER A 856 32.90 -21.71 -20.40
N LEU A 857 32.74 -22.02 -19.12
CA LEU A 857 32.85 -21.12 -17.99
C LEU A 857 34.24 -21.27 -17.36
N ARG A 858 34.98 -20.18 -17.23
CA ARG A 858 36.32 -20.14 -16.61
C ARG A 858 36.33 -19.12 -15.49
N VAL A 859 36.76 -19.51 -14.29
CA VAL A 859 36.86 -18.64 -13.12
C VAL A 859 38.29 -18.67 -12.58
N GLU A 860 38.89 -17.49 -12.45
CA GLU A 860 40.27 -17.30 -11.97
C GLU A 860 40.28 -16.31 -10.81
N GLY A 861 41.03 -16.61 -9.75
CA GLY A 861 41.16 -15.73 -8.58
C GLY A 861 41.04 -16.44 -7.25
N THR A 862 40.66 -15.71 -6.20
CA THR A 862 40.57 -16.23 -4.83
C THR A 862 39.15 -16.30 -4.28
N THR A 863 38.23 -15.47 -4.79
CA THR A 863 36.84 -15.38 -4.33
C THR A 863 35.94 -16.38 -5.05
N CYS A 864 34.93 -16.92 -4.36
CA CYS A 864 33.90 -17.74 -4.99
C CYS A 864 32.99 -16.89 -5.90
N ALA A 865 32.60 -17.44 -7.05
CA ALA A 865 31.63 -16.82 -7.94
C ALA A 865 30.42 -17.74 -8.14
N SER A 866 29.21 -17.19 -7.98
CA SER A 866 27.95 -17.82 -8.38
C SER A 866 27.59 -17.36 -9.79
N VAL A 867 27.54 -18.30 -10.72
CA VAL A 867 27.27 -18.03 -12.14
C VAL A 867 26.00 -18.77 -12.55
N GLN A 868 25.13 -18.10 -13.29
CA GLN A 868 23.90 -18.70 -13.81
C GLN A 868 23.73 -18.30 -15.27
N ILE A 869 23.32 -19.26 -16.08
CA ILE A 869 22.84 -19.03 -17.43
C ILE A 869 21.36 -19.34 -17.46
N SER A 870 20.56 -18.34 -17.80
CA SER A 870 19.10 -18.43 -17.89
C SER A 870 18.70 -18.35 -19.34
N VAL A 871 17.93 -19.32 -19.80
CA VAL A 871 17.44 -19.43 -21.17
C VAL A 871 15.93 -19.28 -21.15
N HIS A 872 15.43 -18.28 -21.85
CA HIS A 872 14.02 -17.95 -21.99
C HIS A 872 13.61 -18.23 -23.42
N TYR A 873 12.53 -18.96 -23.64
CA TYR A 873 12.03 -19.27 -24.97
C TYR A 873 10.53 -19.60 -24.92
N ASN A 874 9.82 -19.41 -26.03
CA ASN A 874 8.41 -19.77 -26.11
C ASN A 874 8.22 -21.10 -26.83
N ILE A 875 7.30 -21.92 -26.31
CA ILE A 875 6.84 -23.16 -26.96
C ILE A 875 5.31 -23.15 -27.12
N PRO A 876 4.76 -23.89 -28.11
CA PRO A 876 3.34 -24.19 -28.15
C PRO A 876 2.88 -24.90 -26.85
N PRO A 877 1.62 -24.72 -26.43
CA PRO A 877 1.13 -25.32 -25.19
C PRO A 877 1.29 -26.84 -25.18
N PRO A 878 1.89 -27.43 -24.13
CA PRO A 878 1.97 -28.87 -23.98
C PRO A 878 0.58 -29.53 -23.93
N PRO A 879 0.48 -30.83 -24.27
CA PRO A 879 -0.75 -31.59 -24.08
C PRO A 879 -1.14 -31.58 -22.59
N PRO A 880 -2.45 -31.54 -22.27
CA PRO A 880 -2.93 -31.44 -20.89
C PRO A 880 -2.45 -32.64 -20.06
N VAL A 881 -1.88 -32.36 -18.89
CA VAL A 881 -1.50 -33.37 -17.89
C VAL A 881 -2.77 -34.02 -17.33
N THR A 882 -2.69 -35.30 -16.93
CA THR A 882 -3.87 -36.08 -16.53
C THR A 882 -4.52 -35.65 -15.20
N SER A 883 -3.80 -34.92 -14.35
CA SER A 883 -4.21 -34.56 -12.97
C SER A 883 -5.18 -33.37 -12.90
N MET A 884 -5.03 -32.36 -13.77
CA MET A 884 -5.90 -31.19 -13.81
C MET A 884 -6.51 -31.03 -15.20
N ARG A 885 -7.72 -30.48 -15.29
CA ARG A 885 -8.40 -30.18 -16.54
C ARG A 885 -9.07 -28.82 -16.47
N VAL A 886 -8.89 -28.03 -17.52
CA VAL A 886 -9.58 -26.77 -17.73
C VAL A 886 -10.24 -26.79 -19.11
N GLU A 887 -11.53 -26.47 -19.15
CA GLU A 887 -12.27 -26.29 -20.39
C GLU A 887 -12.81 -24.86 -20.46
N VAL A 888 -12.83 -24.30 -21.66
CA VAL A 888 -13.23 -22.93 -21.90
C VAL A 888 -14.17 -22.91 -23.08
N LYS A 889 -15.34 -22.30 -22.90
CA LYS A 889 -16.32 -22.06 -23.96
C LYS A 889 -16.47 -20.55 -24.17
N PRO A 890 -15.91 -20.00 -25.25
CA PRO A 890 -16.10 -18.61 -25.62
C PRO A 890 -17.46 -18.40 -26.28
N GLU A 891 -18.24 -17.43 -25.80
CA GLU A 891 -19.51 -16.99 -26.39
C GLU A 891 -19.36 -15.52 -26.80
N PHE A 892 -19.38 -15.24 -28.11
CA PHE A 892 -19.21 -13.88 -28.63
C PHE A 892 -20.57 -13.25 -28.98
N ASP A 893 -20.91 -12.14 -28.33
CA ASP A 893 -22.08 -11.32 -28.64
C ASP A 893 -21.68 -10.16 -29.55
N THR A 894 -22.23 -10.13 -30.76
CA THR A 894 -22.02 -9.08 -31.78
C THR A 894 -23.00 -7.90 -31.64
N SER A 895 -23.66 -7.72 -30.49
CA SER A 895 -24.55 -6.58 -30.25
C SER A 895 -23.82 -5.23 -30.26
N ARG A 896 -24.51 -4.10 -29.99
CA ARG A 896 -23.98 -2.72 -30.14
C ARG A 896 -22.63 -2.46 -29.44
N LYS A 897 -22.25 -3.29 -28.46
CA LYS A 897 -20.89 -3.36 -27.90
C LYS A 897 -20.42 -4.82 -28.00
N PRO A 898 -19.43 -5.16 -28.84
CA PRO A 898 -18.93 -6.53 -28.95
C PRO A 898 -18.39 -7.02 -27.60
N LYS A 899 -18.95 -8.14 -27.13
CA LYS A 899 -18.59 -8.77 -25.85
C LYS A 899 -18.24 -10.23 -26.05
N LEU A 900 -17.23 -10.70 -25.32
CA LEU A 900 -16.82 -12.09 -25.28
C LEU A 900 -17.02 -12.63 -23.86
N THR A 901 -17.94 -13.57 -23.70
CA THR A 901 -18.18 -14.24 -22.42
C THR A 901 -17.40 -15.55 -22.39
N LEU A 902 -16.47 -15.68 -21.45
CA LEU A 902 -15.70 -16.90 -21.21
C LEU A 902 -16.37 -17.72 -20.12
N LYS A 903 -16.90 -18.89 -20.46
CA LYS A 903 -17.34 -19.90 -19.49
C LYS A 903 -16.22 -20.89 -19.24
N ILE A 904 -15.64 -20.85 -18.05
CA ILE A 904 -14.46 -21.61 -17.68
C ILE A 904 -14.86 -22.69 -16.68
N MET A 905 -14.57 -23.94 -17.01
CA MET A 905 -14.77 -25.10 -16.13
C MET A 905 -13.41 -25.62 -15.67
N SER A 906 -13.22 -25.68 -14.36
CA SER A 906 -12.02 -26.24 -13.72
C SER A 906 -12.36 -27.57 -13.04
N LEU A 907 -11.50 -28.57 -13.22
CA LEU A 907 -11.68 -29.92 -12.69
C LEU A 907 -10.34 -30.52 -12.25
N TYR A 908 -10.33 -31.18 -11.08
CA TYR A 908 -9.19 -31.93 -10.57
C TYR A 908 -9.47 -33.44 -10.55
N ASN A 909 -8.60 -34.21 -11.20
CA ASN A 909 -8.67 -35.67 -11.34
C ASN A 909 -7.41 -36.37 -10.79
N GLY A 910 -6.65 -35.70 -9.93
CA GLY A 910 -5.41 -36.26 -9.38
C GLY A 910 -5.62 -37.35 -8.33
N ASN A 911 -4.53 -37.79 -7.73
CA ASN A 911 -4.54 -38.87 -6.74
C ASN A 911 -5.02 -38.40 -5.37
N GLU A 912 -4.87 -37.12 -5.04
CA GLU A 912 -5.26 -36.55 -3.75
C GLU A 912 -6.77 -36.28 -3.68
N ILE A 913 -7.31 -36.09 -2.47
CA ILE A 913 -8.76 -35.86 -2.25
C ILE A 913 -9.18 -34.44 -2.68
N SER A 914 -8.25 -33.48 -2.59
CA SER A 914 -8.41 -32.09 -3.03
C SER A 914 -7.03 -31.51 -3.33
N THR A 915 -6.95 -30.51 -4.20
CA THR A 915 -5.71 -29.75 -4.44
C THR A 915 -5.40 -28.81 -3.27
N ASN A 916 -4.21 -28.19 -3.30
CA ASN A 916 -3.94 -26.98 -2.54
C ASN A 916 -4.65 -25.78 -3.20
N MET A 917 -4.22 -24.56 -2.87
CA MET A 917 -4.67 -23.34 -3.57
C MET A 917 -4.31 -23.42 -5.06
N VAL A 918 -5.28 -23.16 -5.94
CA VAL A 918 -5.12 -23.26 -7.40
C VAL A 918 -5.18 -21.86 -7.99
N ILE A 919 -4.27 -21.56 -8.92
CA ILE A 919 -4.35 -20.36 -9.74
C ILE A 919 -5.03 -20.72 -11.06
N LEU A 920 -6.05 -19.94 -11.40
CA LEU A 920 -6.60 -19.85 -12.74
C LEU A 920 -6.10 -18.55 -13.38
N ASP A 921 -5.08 -18.66 -14.22
CA ASP A 921 -4.47 -17.55 -14.96
C ASP A 921 -5.08 -17.47 -16.36
N ILE A 922 -5.77 -16.37 -16.63
CA ILE A 922 -6.50 -16.12 -17.87
C ILE A 922 -5.76 -15.05 -18.66
N ALA A 923 -4.99 -15.46 -19.67
CA ALA A 923 -4.43 -14.52 -20.63
C ALA A 923 -5.54 -13.92 -21.50
N LEU A 924 -5.53 -12.60 -21.68
CA LEU A 924 -6.51 -11.90 -22.49
C LEU A 924 -6.12 -11.91 -23.98
N LEU A 925 -7.12 -11.98 -24.86
CA LEU A 925 -6.91 -11.77 -26.30
C LEU A 925 -6.49 -10.31 -26.58
N SER A 926 -5.64 -10.11 -27.58
CA SER A 926 -5.22 -8.77 -28.02
C SER A 926 -6.42 -7.89 -28.36
N GLY A 927 -6.48 -6.68 -27.79
CA GLY A 927 -7.57 -5.72 -28.00
C GLY A 927 -8.82 -5.92 -27.11
N PHE A 928 -8.80 -6.90 -26.21
CA PHE A 928 -9.86 -7.13 -25.21
C PHE A 928 -9.45 -6.65 -23.82
N VAL A 929 -10.43 -6.17 -23.05
CA VAL A 929 -10.26 -5.81 -21.63
C VAL A 929 -11.37 -6.45 -20.80
N PRO A 930 -11.14 -6.82 -19.53
CA PRO A 930 -12.17 -7.41 -18.70
C PRO A 930 -13.24 -6.37 -18.32
N ASP A 931 -14.50 -6.79 -18.27
CA ASP A 931 -15.60 -5.95 -17.79
C ASP A 931 -15.47 -5.73 -16.26
N PRO A 932 -15.45 -4.48 -15.77
CA PRO A 932 -15.27 -4.20 -14.34
C PRO A 932 -16.34 -4.85 -13.45
N GLN A 933 -17.60 -4.93 -13.92
CA GLN A 933 -18.67 -5.54 -13.14
C GLN A 933 -18.53 -7.06 -13.09
N SER A 934 -18.13 -7.68 -14.20
CA SER A 934 -17.81 -9.11 -14.26
C SER A 934 -16.66 -9.49 -13.32
N LEU A 935 -15.62 -8.66 -13.22
CA LEU A 935 -14.51 -8.88 -12.27
C LEU A 935 -14.98 -8.84 -10.81
N GLU A 936 -15.85 -7.91 -10.43
CA GLU A 936 -16.41 -7.85 -9.07
C GLU A 936 -17.31 -9.06 -8.76
N ASN A 937 -18.05 -9.55 -9.76
CA ASN A 937 -18.83 -10.79 -9.61
C ASN A 937 -17.91 -12.02 -9.46
N LEU A 938 -16.79 -12.04 -10.19
CA LEU A 938 -15.81 -13.12 -10.11
C LEU A 938 -15.16 -13.18 -8.72
N LYS A 939 -14.84 -12.03 -8.11
CA LYS A 939 -14.35 -11.96 -6.71
C LYS A 939 -15.31 -12.53 -5.68
N ARG A 940 -16.62 -12.54 -5.96
CA ARG A 940 -17.66 -13.08 -5.06
C ARG A 940 -18.07 -14.51 -5.43
N SER A 941 -17.41 -15.11 -6.41
CA SER A 941 -17.74 -16.45 -6.89
C SER A 941 -17.25 -17.54 -5.93
N LEU A 942 -17.84 -18.73 -6.04
CA LEU A 942 -17.54 -19.86 -5.18
C LEU A 942 -16.03 -20.23 -5.24
N LEU A 943 -15.40 -20.44 -4.09
CA LEU A 943 -13.98 -20.80 -3.95
C LEU A 943 -12.98 -19.72 -4.43
N VAL A 944 -13.44 -18.53 -4.84
CA VAL A 944 -12.54 -17.43 -5.23
C VAL A 944 -12.21 -16.58 -4.00
N ASP A 945 -10.92 -16.53 -3.64
CA ASP A 945 -10.43 -15.69 -2.55
C ASP A 945 -10.03 -14.30 -3.07
N ARG A 946 -9.34 -14.27 -4.22
CA ARG A 946 -8.81 -13.04 -4.81
C ARG A 946 -8.83 -13.07 -6.34
N VAL A 947 -8.99 -11.90 -6.94
CA VAL A 947 -8.84 -11.69 -8.39
C VAL A 947 -7.94 -10.48 -8.63
N GLU A 948 -6.93 -10.65 -9.47
CA GLU A 948 -6.03 -9.61 -9.91
C GLU A 948 -6.09 -9.43 -11.42
N HIS A 949 -5.94 -8.18 -11.89
CA HIS A 949 -5.79 -7.87 -13.30
C HIS A 949 -4.45 -7.14 -13.47
N LYS A 950 -3.48 -7.81 -14.12
CA LYS A 950 -2.12 -7.30 -14.29
C LYS A 950 -1.54 -7.78 -15.63
N ASP A 951 -0.82 -6.90 -16.33
CA ASP A 951 -0.03 -7.21 -17.54
C ASP A 951 -0.80 -7.94 -18.68
N GLY A 952 -2.12 -7.71 -18.77
CA GLY A 952 -2.99 -8.37 -19.75
C GLY A 952 -3.48 -9.76 -19.34
N HIS A 953 -3.37 -10.10 -18.04
CA HIS A 953 -3.84 -11.33 -17.45
C HIS A 953 -4.89 -11.04 -16.37
N VAL A 954 -5.87 -11.94 -16.23
CA VAL A 954 -6.77 -12.00 -15.08
C VAL A 954 -6.40 -13.24 -14.28
N VAL A 955 -5.81 -13.03 -13.10
CA VAL A 955 -5.33 -14.09 -12.21
C VAL A 955 -6.34 -14.30 -11.10
N VAL A 956 -6.93 -15.49 -11.04
CA VAL A 956 -7.95 -15.87 -10.06
C VAL A 956 -7.34 -16.87 -9.07
N TYR A 957 -7.42 -16.55 -7.79
CA TYR A 957 -6.92 -17.38 -6.70
C TYR A 957 -8.07 -18.21 -6.14
N LEU A 958 -8.00 -19.52 -6.34
CA LEU A 958 -8.99 -20.48 -5.86
C LEU A 958 -8.50 -21.17 -4.59
N GLU A 959 -9.35 -21.24 -3.57
CA GLU A 959 -9.03 -21.90 -2.28
C GLU A 959 -8.57 -23.36 -2.47
N GLY A 960 -9.15 -24.08 -3.43
CA GLY A 960 -8.75 -25.42 -3.81
C GLY A 960 -9.87 -26.17 -4.54
N LEU A 961 -9.51 -27.20 -5.30
CA LEU A 961 -10.44 -28.02 -6.08
C LEU A 961 -10.54 -29.42 -5.46
N ASN A 962 -11.76 -29.84 -5.13
CA ASN A 962 -12.02 -31.20 -4.70
C ASN A 962 -11.95 -32.16 -5.88
N LYS A 963 -11.48 -33.39 -5.61
CA LYS A 963 -11.40 -34.44 -6.62
C LYS A 963 -12.77 -34.73 -7.22
N ASP A 964 -12.81 -34.82 -8.55
CA ASP A 964 -13.99 -35.12 -9.37
C ASP A 964 -15.15 -34.11 -9.22
N VAL A 965 -14.91 -32.91 -8.66
CA VAL A 965 -15.90 -31.83 -8.54
C VAL A 965 -15.59 -30.74 -9.58
N GLN A 966 -16.59 -30.45 -10.41
CA GLN A 966 -16.49 -29.38 -11.42
C GLN A 966 -16.86 -28.02 -10.84
N ILE A 967 -16.00 -27.03 -11.05
CA ILE A 967 -16.22 -25.64 -10.65
C ILE A 967 -16.28 -24.76 -11.90
N ASN A 968 -17.33 -23.94 -12.00
CA ASN A 968 -17.57 -23.09 -13.17
C ASN A 968 -17.44 -21.61 -12.78
N HIS A 969 -16.68 -20.88 -13.58
CA HIS A 969 -16.53 -19.44 -13.51
C HIS A 969 -16.92 -18.79 -14.84
N SER A 970 -17.36 -17.54 -14.79
CA SER A 970 -17.69 -16.75 -15.97
C SER A 970 -16.96 -15.41 -15.92
N LEU A 971 -16.31 -15.04 -17.01
CA LEU A 971 -15.65 -13.74 -17.18
C LEU A 971 -16.10 -13.10 -18.49
N GLU A 972 -16.57 -11.85 -18.43
CA GLU A 972 -16.91 -11.06 -19.62
C GLU A 972 -15.74 -10.16 -20.02
N LEU A 973 -15.39 -10.17 -21.29
CA LEU A 973 -14.38 -9.32 -21.92
C LEU A 973 -15.05 -8.38 -22.93
N LEU A 974 -14.65 -7.11 -22.92
CA LEU A 974 -15.09 -6.06 -23.83
C LEU A 974 -14.04 -5.88 -24.92
N GLN A 975 -14.44 -5.90 -26.20
CA GLN A 975 -13.54 -5.60 -27.30
C GLN A 975 -13.36 -4.07 -27.42
N GLN A 976 -12.17 -3.56 -27.11
CA GLN A 976 -11.83 -2.15 -27.28
C GLN A 976 -11.31 -1.86 -28.68
N ILE A 977 -10.41 -2.71 -29.18
CA ILE A 977 -9.76 -2.54 -30.47
C ILE A 977 -9.96 -3.83 -31.29
N PRO A 978 -10.53 -3.74 -32.51
CA PRO A 978 -10.62 -4.90 -33.38
C PRO A 978 -9.23 -5.29 -33.89
N VAL A 979 -8.87 -6.54 -33.66
CA VAL A 979 -7.62 -7.17 -34.10
C VAL A 979 -7.98 -8.29 -35.06
N ASN A 980 -7.28 -8.38 -36.19
CA ASN A 980 -7.43 -9.49 -37.15
C ASN A 980 -6.30 -10.51 -36.96
N ASN A 981 -6.55 -11.72 -37.45
CA ASN A 981 -5.66 -12.86 -37.30
C ASN A 981 -5.30 -13.18 -35.83
N LEU A 982 -6.25 -12.96 -34.93
CA LEU A 982 -6.12 -13.22 -33.50
C LEU A 982 -5.51 -14.60 -33.25
N LYS A 983 -4.42 -14.63 -32.49
CA LYS A 983 -3.80 -15.86 -32.02
C LYS A 983 -4.58 -16.37 -30.80
N PRO A 984 -4.55 -17.70 -30.55
CA PRO A 984 -5.14 -18.25 -29.35
C PRO A 984 -4.52 -17.65 -28.09
N ALA A 985 -5.36 -17.31 -27.12
CA ALA A 985 -4.91 -17.00 -25.76
C ALA A 985 -4.96 -18.26 -24.91
N VAL A 986 -4.08 -18.34 -23.92
CA VAL A 986 -3.94 -19.53 -23.04
C VAL A 986 -4.60 -19.23 -21.70
N ILE A 987 -5.42 -20.17 -21.24
CA ILE A 987 -5.86 -20.24 -19.85
C ILE A 987 -5.07 -21.36 -19.20
N ALA A 988 -4.36 -21.02 -18.13
CA ALA A 988 -3.59 -21.96 -17.33
C ALA A 988 -4.26 -22.16 -15.97
N LEU A 989 -4.45 -23.42 -15.60
CA LEU A 989 -4.89 -23.85 -14.28
C LEU A 989 -3.74 -24.61 -13.64
N TYR A 990 -3.19 -24.12 -12.53
CA TYR A 990 -2.07 -24.77 -11.88
C TYR A 990 -2.12 -24.63 -10.37
N ASP A 991 -1.60 -25.62 -9.66
CA ASP A 991 -1.43 -25.53 -8.22
C ASP A 991 -0.41 -24.42 -7.91
N TYR A 992 -0.78 -23.47 -7.04
CA TYR A 992 0.07 -22.34 -6.67
C TYR A 992 1.42 -22.79 -6.09
N TYR A 993 1.42 -23.89 -5.33
CA TYR A 993 2.60 -24.43 -4.66
C TYR A 993 3.29 -25.53 -5.45
N GLN A 994 2.62 -26.08 -6.46
CA GLN A 994 3.19 -27.03 -7.42
C GLN A 994 2.86 -26.60 -8.87
N PRO A 995 3.54 -25.58 -9.42
CA PRO A 995 3.30 -25.13 -10.79
C PRO A 995 3.56 -26.19 -11.87
N SER A 996 4.22 -27.30 -11.52
CA SER A 996 4.38 -28.46 -12.41
C SER A 996 3.10 -29.27 -12.59
N ASP A 997 2.17 -29.24 -11.63
CA ASP A 997 0.82 -29.77 -11.81
C ASP A 997 -0.05 -28.68 -12.43
N ARG A 998 -0.11 -28.68 -13.76
CA ARG A 998 -0.78 -27.65 -14.54
C ARG A 998 -1.57 -28.26 -15.70
N ALA A 999 -2.67 -27.60 -16.02
CA ALA A 999 -3.46 -27.84 -17.21
C ALA A 999 -3.61 -26.54 -17.98
N GLU A 1000 -3.51 -26.62 -19.29
CA GLU A 1000 -3.58 -25.45 -20.15
C GLU A 1000 -4.57 -25.69 -21.27
N LYS A 1001 -5.29 -24.64 -21.61
CA LYS A 1001 -6.24 -24.68 -22.71
C LYS A 1001 -6.18 -23.39 -23.49
N GLU A 1002 -5.98 -23.53 -24.79
CA GLU A 1002 -6.15 -22.42 -25.72
C GLU A 1002 -7.63 -22.13 -25.96
N TYR A 1003 -7.97 -20.85 -26.02
CA TYR A 1003 -9.25 -20.37 -26.51
C TYR A 1003 -9.02 -19.34 -27.61
N THR A 1004 -9.90 -19.36 -28.60
CA THR A 1004 -9.90 -18.42 -29.73
C THR A 1004 -11.29 -17.84 -29.88
N LEU A 1005 -11.36 -16.73 -30.61
CA LEU A 1005 -12.63 -16.19 -31.06
C LEU A 1005 -13.12 -17.05 -32.23
N THR A 1006 -13.79 -18.16 -31.92
CA THR A 1006 -14.40 -19.00 -32.94
C THR A 1006 -15.57 -18.24 -33.55
N ALA A 1007 -15.35 -17.69 -34.74
CA ALA A 1007 -16.44 -17.39 -35.65
C ALA A 1007 -17.04 -18.73 -36.10
N GLU A 1008 -17.94 -19.31 -35.29
CA GLU A 1008 -18.93 -20.19 -35.89
C GLU A 1008 -19.78 -19.33 -36.82
N ALA A 1009 -19.79 -19.76 -38.08
CA ALA A 1009 -20.24 -19.05 -39.27
C ALA A 1009 -21.73 -18.67 -39.28
#